data_AF-A0A6L8ILL6-F1
#
_entry.id   AF-A0A6L8ILL6-F1
#
_cell.length_a   1.000
_cell.length_b   1.000
_cell.length_c   1.000
_cell.angle_alpha   90.00
_cell.angle_beta   90.00
_cell.angle_gamma   90.00
#
_symmetry.space_group_name_H-M   'P 1'
#
loop_
_entity.id
_entity.type
_entity.pdbx_description
1 polymer ?
#
loop_
_entity_poly.entity_id
_entity_poly.type
_entity_poly.pdbx_seq_one_letter_code
_entity_poly.pdbx_strand_id
1 'polypeptide(L)'
;MSHGMNGRSRTHRGGVVPYTTRRAALRLGASRTNKESPSDRRNMDHHRNRNRDPDRDRRIQQINANGNAHGDAGRTCRTDRFGRWTASRTERTARRSPRHPRPDRGRRVDLDRTHEPSGDGSPRTPCPRRRAVRGYPRLDSWTHQSRNAMTKPTIRYTTILVAVLATATALGKPVQLDSGLVQGEPLQGTTVQVFRGIPYAAPPVGDLRWREPAAVAPWEGVRSATEFGNICHQGPALAAMIGEDLPTRSEDCLYLNVWTGAIGGETKQPVMVWIHGGGLTLGWGHQRGYDGTHLAKQGVVLVSINYRLGALGFLAHPLLNEEAGVSGNYGLKDQIAALEWVQRNIEAFGGDPGNVTIFGESAGGTSVHALIASPRSKGLVHRGIAQSPWVTGSNYARLDEALPTVGSATENGRQWIDAHFDGIDSLAKLRALGADDLFAAQETGYAVAVTVDGDFMLDHAVDVYRRGGQQDVPVIAGTNTDEGTIFLGLLPFDSPEDYGTAMQEQFGDHASTILNLYPATDTRSLFAAKNQLITDTWFVQNTRNMLAGMAKVSSNGWHYHFSRRAPQAPMLGAFHGMEIGYAFGNLDPDASAHDQGLSDAMTRYWVQFAKTGNPNVEGLPAWPAYDPETDQHLELGDEIKAGAGYRKEAVDALNEIWTAMMAAEPEDSTP
;
A
#
# COMPACT_ATOMS: atom_id res chain seq x y z
N MET A 1 17.47 -3.95 -71.91
CA MET A 1 17.63 -2.51 -72.18
C MET A 1 17.87 -1.86 -70.81
N SER A 2 19.11 -1.67 -70.36
CA SER A 2 20.00 -0.54 -70.71
C SER A 2 19.34 0.83 -70.54
N HIS A 3 19.57 1.47 -69.40
CA HIS A 3 20.30 2.74 -69.25
C HIS A 3 20.72 2.91 -67.78
N GLY A 4 21.72 3.74 -67.51
CA GLY A 4 22.12 4.11 -66.15
C GLY A 4 23.31 5.08 -66.18
N MET A 5 23.52 5.84 -65.11
CA MET A 5 24.79 6.54 -64.86
C MET A 5 24.92 7.08 -63.43
N ASN A 6 26.16 7.02 -62.93
CA ASN A 6 26.82 7.98 -62.03
C ASN A 6 26.12 8.40 -60.72
N GLY A 7 26.51 7.75 -59.63
CA GLY A 7 26.22 8.23 -58.27
C GLY A 7 27.10 9.42 -57.82
N ARG A 8 26.90 9.84 -56.56
CA ARG A 8 27.78 10.75 -55.82
C ARG A 8 27.80 10.36 -54.35
N SER A 9 28.96 9.98 -53.82
CA SER A 9 29.14 9.80 -52.38
C SER A 9 29.17 11.16 -51.68
N ARG A 10 28.45 11.28 -50.56
CA ARG A 10 28.59 12.39 -49.60
C ARG A 10 28.79 11.83 -48.20
N THR A 11 30.03 11.88 -47.74
CA THR A 11 30.39 11.59 -46.35
C THR A 11 29.96 12.77 -45.46
N HIS A 12 28.83 12.66 -44.77
CA HIS A 12 28.54 13.55 -43.64
C HIS A 12 29.03 12.94 -42.33
N ARG A 13 29.97 13.62 -41.68
CA ARG A 13 30.33 13.36 -40.29
C ARG A 13 29.24 13.96 -39.39
N GLY A 14 28.22 13.16 -39.07
CA GLY A 14 27.37 13.44 -37.91
C GLY A 14 28.20 13.22 -36.63
N GLY A 15 28.43 14.27 -35.85
CA GLY A 15 29.02 14.13 -34.53
C GLY A 15 27.95 13.65 -33.55
N VAL A 16 28.13 12.48 -32.94
CA VAL A 16 27.22 11.99 -31.89
C VAL A 16 27.33 12.92 -30.69
N VAL A 17 26.26 13.67 -30.41
CA VAL A 17 26.10 14.42 -29.17
C VAL A 17 25.36 13.50 -28.19
N PRO A 18 25.99 13.06 -27.08
CA PRO A 18 25.31 12.22 -26.11
C PRO A 18 24.23 13.03 -25.38
N TYR A 19 22.99 12.55 -25.40
CA TYR A 19 21.92 13.06 -24.55
C TYR A 19 22.23 12.76 -23.08
N THR A 20 22.79 13.74 -22.36
CA THR A 20 23.05 13.59 -20.92
C THR A 20 21.81 13.96 -20.11
N THR A 21 21.05 12.95 -19.68
CA THR A 21 19.92 13.06 -18.74
C THR A 21 20.39 13.43 -17.32
N ARG A 22 20.88 14.66 -17.15
CA ARG A 22 21.23 15.21 -15.84
C ARG A 22 19.96 15.59 -15.04
N ARG A 23 19.29 14.61 -14.44
CA ARG A 23 18.39 14.90 -13.30
C ARG A 23 19.23 15.34 -12.09
N ALA A 24 18.68 16.28 -11.31
CA ALA A 24 19.47 17.08 -10.38
C ALA A 24 19.67 16.38 -9.02
N ALA A 25 20.91 16.06 -8.69
CA ALA A 25 21.27 15.66 -7.32
C ALA A 25 21.10 16.85 -6.36
N LEU A 26 20.18 16.74 -5.41
CA LEU A 26 19.86 17.76 -4.40
C LEU A 26 21.09 18.08 -3.53
N ARG A 27 21.68 19.26 -3.72
CA ARG A 27 22.67 19.83 -2.80
C ARG A 27 21.99 20.79 -1.82
N LEU A 28 21.93 20.40 -0.55
CA LEU A 28 21.58 21.31 0.55
C LEU A 28 22.65 22.41 0.69
N GLY A 29 22.36 23.58 0.11
CA GLY A 29 23.19 24.77 0.20
C GLY A 29 22.92 25.57 1.47
N ALA A 30 23.93 25.73 2.32
CA ALA A 30 23.84 26.60 3.50
C ALA A 30 23.71 28.09 3.12
N SER A 31 23.34 28.91 4.11
CA SER A 31 22.93 30.31 3.94
C SER A 31 23.93 31.20 3.20
N ARG A 32 23.38 32.19 2.47
CA ARG A 32 24.12 33.39 2.03
C ARG A 32 23.35 34.66 2.41
N THR A 33 24.09 35.62 2.96
CA THR A 33 23.65 36.99 3.22
C THR A 33 23.96 37.90 2.03
N ASN A 34 23.28 39.05 1.98
CA ASN A 34 23.47 40.06 0.93
C ASN A 34 24.91 40.58 0.83
N LYS A 35 25.39 40.86 -0.40
CA LYS A 35 25.74 42.22 -0.84
C LYS A 35 26.10 42.36 -2.33
N GLU A 36 25.52 43.40 -2.94
CA GLU A 36 26.09 44.38 -3.89
C GLU A 36 27.02 43.94 -5.06
N SER A 37 26.69 44.42 -6.26
CA SER A 37 27.59 44.57 -7.42
C SER A 37 28.28 45.96 -7.38
N PRO A 38 29.34 46.26 -8.19
CA PRO A 38 29.14 46.54 -9.62
C PRO A 38 30.34 46.30 -10.60
N SER A 39 30.02 46.45 -11.89
CA SER A 39 30.85 47.03 -12.99
C SER A 39 32.02 46.27 -13.65
N ASP A 40 32.04 46.41 -14.99
CA ASP A 40 33.05 46.04 -15.99
C ASP A 40 34.54 46.30 -15.67
N ARG A 41 35.40 45.46 -16.27
CA ARG A 41 36.38 45.89 -17.31
C ARG A 41 36.99 44.73 -18.10
N ARG A 42 37.71 45.04 -19.19
CA ARG A 42 38.17 44.09 -20.23
C ARG A 42 39.70 43.89 -20.23
N ASN A 43 40.11 42.87 -20.98
CA ASN A 43 41.36 42.75 -21.77
C ASN A 43 42.70 42.23 -21.15
N MET A 44 43.15 41.13 -21.77
CA MET A 44 44.49 40.88 -22.37
C MET A 44 45.69 40.36 -21.53
N ASP A 45 46.15 39.19 -22.00
CA ASP A 45 47.53 38.75 -22.29
C ASP A 45 48.55 38.21 -21.23
N HIS A 46 49.09 37.05 -21.64
CA HIS A 46 50.43 36.45 -21.44
C HIS A 46 51.20 36.67 -20.12
N HIS A 47 51.64 35.61 -19.43
CA HIS A 47 52.82 34.83 -19.86
C HIS A 47 52.97 33.41 -19.25
N ARG A 48 53.98 32.65 -19.73
CA ARG A 48 54.46 31.33 -19.22
C ARG A 48 55.14 31.47 -17.83
N ASN A 49 55.42 30.45 -16.99
CA ASN A 49 56.14 29.19 -17.30
C ASN A 49 56.29 28.22 -16.08
N ARG A 50 56.19 26.89 -16.32
CA ARG A 50 56.93 25.72 -15.72
C ARG A 50 57.07 25.42 -14.20
N ASN A 51 56.71 24.15 -13.89
CA ASN A 51 57.44 23.10 -13.12
C ASN A 51 57.50 23.03 -11.56
N ARG A 52 57.05 21.85 -11.04
CA ARG A 52 57.66 20.93 -10.03
C ARG A 52 57.95 21.48 -8.60
N ASP A 53 57.98 20.68 -7.52
CA ASP A 53 57.90 19.21 -7.30
C ASP A 53 57.19 18.90 -5.94
N PRO A 54 56.83 17.64 -5.62
CA PRO A 54 56.04 17.29 -4.42
C PRO A 54 56.86 16.80 -3.20
N ASP A 55 56.13 16.47 -2.13
CA ASP A 55 56.49 15.70 -0.92
C ASP A 55 57.54 16.23 0.07
N ARG A 56 57.10 16.42 1.33
CA ARG A 56 57.95 16.13 2.50
C ARG A 56 57.16 15.61 3.72
N ASP A 57 57.42 14.33 4.00
CA ASP A 57 56.90 13.47 5.07
C ASP A 57 57.37 13.88 6.51
N ARG A 58 56.73 13.27 7.53
CA ARG A 58 57.12 13.15 8.97
C ARG A 58 56.84 14.34 9.92
N ARG A 59 56.60 14.15 11.24
CA ARG A 59 55.94 13.16 12.14
C ARG A 59 56.31 13.56 13.61
N ILE A 60 55.74 12.86 14.62
CA ILE A 60 56.17 12.81 16.05
C ILE A 60 55.57 13.87 17.04
N GLN A 61 54.43 13.49 17.62
CA GLN A 61 54.14 13.27 19.06
C GLN A 61 54.50 14.27 20.20
N GLN A 62 53.45 14.49 21.03
CA GLN A 62 53.37 14.45 22.52
C GLN A 62 53.53 15.70 23.44
N ILE A 63 52.37 16.11 23.98
CA ILE A 63 52.00 16.29 25.41
C ILE A 63 52.73 17.36 26.27
N ASN A 64 51.95 18.40 26.64
CA ASN A 64 51.70 18.94 28.01
C ASN A 64 50.90 20.27 27.89
N ALA A 65 50.07 20.75 28.82
CA ALA A 65 49.32 20.16 29.95
C ALA A 65 48.25 21.19 30.44
N ASN A 66 47.34 20.78 31.34
CA ASN A 66 46.30 21.58 32.03
C ASN A 66 45.11 22.08 31.15
N GLY A 67 43.85 22.06 31.63
CA GLY A 67 43.33 21.54 32.90
C GLY A 67 41.79 21.68 33.01
N ASN A 68 41.18 20.98 33.98
CA ASN A 68 39.72 20.82 34.23
C ASN A 68 38.97 20.07 33.11
N ALA A 69 38.40 18.86 33.26
CA ALA A 69 37.83 18.11 34.40
C ALA A 69 36.57 18.78 35.01
N HIS A 70 35.45 18.09 35.29
CA HIS A 70 35.08 16.66 35.24
C HIS A 70 33.78 16.48 34.40
N GLY A 71 33.23 15.32 34.04
CA GLY A 71 33.49 13.90 34.32
C GLY A 71 32.14 13.17 34.24
N ASP A 72 31.87 12.37 33.22
CA ASP A 72 32.20 10.93 33.11
C ASP A 72 31.43 10.02 34.09
N ALA A 73 30.50 9.23 33.53
CA ALA A 73 30.24 7.82 33.87
C ALA A 73 28.99 7.30 33.12
N GLY A 74 29.16 6.36 32.20
CA GLY A 74 28.03 5.55 31.69
C GLY A 74 27.68 4.37 32.61
N ARG A 75 26.48 3.78 32.47
CA ARG A 75 26.24 2.37 32.82
C ARG A 75 24.91 1.78 32.31
N THR A 76 25.05 0.67 31.58
CA THR A 76 24.26 -0.58 31.61
C THR A 76 22.80 -0.57 32.09
N CYS A 77 21.91 -1.15 31.28
CA CYS A 77 20.55 -1.52 31.65
C CYS A 77 20.48 -2.59 32.77
N ARG A 78 19.44 -2.50 33.61
CA ARG A 78 18.79 -3.68 34.22
C ARG A 78 17.32 -3.36 34.53
N THR A 79 16.46 -4.35 34.33
CA THR A 79 15.02 -4.28 34.67
C THR A 79 14.78 -4.75 36.10
N ASP A 80 13.64 -4.36 36.67
CA ASP A 80 13.08 -4.98 37.88
C ASP A 80 11.59 -5.31 37.64
N ARG A 81 11.00 -6.10 38.54
CA ARG A 81 9.69 -6.75 38.38
C ARG A 81 8.53 -5.76 38.39
N PHE A 82 7.43 -6.13 37.73
CA PHE A 82 6.17 -5.37 37.60
C PHE A 82 6.24 -4.10 36.73
N GLY A 83 6.94 -4.17 35.59
CA GLY A 83 7.04 -3.07 34.64
C GLY A 83 5.69 -2.54 34.13
N ARG A 84 5.39 -1.27 34.45
CA ARG A 84 4.43 -0.41 33.76
C ARG A 84 5.03 0.99 33.65
N TRP A 85 4.88 1.62 32.50
CA TRP A 85 5.21 3.03 32.29
C TRP A 85 3.94 3.87 32.24
N THR A 86 3.97 5.05 32.84
CA THR A 86 2.93 6.08 32.73
C THR A 86 3.59 7.43 32.52
N ALA A 87 3.36 8.04 31.36
CA ALA A 87 3.92 9.35 31.04
C ALA A 87 3.22 10.47 31.83
N SER A 88 3.96 11.50 32.24
CA SER A 88 3.40 12.73 32.81
C SER A 88 4.00 13.96 32.10
N ARG A 89 3.11 14.82 31.58
CA ARG A 89 3.51 16.14 31.06
C ARG A 89 4.06 17.00 32.19
N THR A 90 5.11 17.76 31.93
CA THR A 90 5.55 18.87 32.77
C THR A 90 5.38 20.20 32.02
N GLU A 91 4.28 20.90 32.34
CA GLU A 91 4.12 22.30 31.95
C GLU A 91 5.15 23.18 32.68
N ARG A 92 5.53 24.32 32.09
CA ARG A 92 6.49 25.26 32.69
C ARG A 92 6.03 26.71 32.50
N THR A 93 5.67 27.39 33.60
CA THR A 93 5.12 28.76 33.55
C THR A 93 5.75 29.71 34.59
N ALA A 94 6.29 30.84 34.11
CA ALA A 94 6.62 32.05 34.88
C ALA A 94 6.69 33.24 33.89
N ARG A 95 5.78 34.23 33.93
CA ARG A 95 5.83 35.50 34.71
C ARG A 95 6.97 36.46 34.27
N ARG A 96 6.76 37.77 34.06
CA ARG A 96 5.56 38.64 34.19
C ARG A 96 5.73 40.05 33.56
N SER A 97 4.66 40.55 32.90
CA SER A 97 4.12 41.94 33.01
C SER A 97 4.92 43.17 32.47
N PRO A 98 4.30 44.38 32.38
CA PRO A 98 3.04 44.71 31.69
C PRO A 98 3.06 46.08 30.94
N ARG A 99 2.03 46.39 30.12
CA ARG A 99 1.45 47.75 29.96
C ARG A 99 0.10 47.75 29.24
N HIS A 100 -0.74 48.72 29.57
CA HIS A 100 -2.09 49.01 29.03
C HIS A 100 -2.31 50.54 29.11
N PRO A 101 -3.21 51.17 28.33
CA PRO A 101 -4.65 51.13 28.68
C PRO A 101 -5.66 51.15 27.50
N ARG A 102 -6.95 51.03 27.84
CA ARG A 102 -8.13 51.46 27.04
C ARG A 102 -8.82 52.65 27.76
N PRO A 103 -9.82 53.32 27.14
CA PRO A 103 -11.24 52.97 27.35
C PRO A 103 -12.00 52.98 25.97
N ASP A 104 -13.31 53.20 25.71
CA ASP A 104 -14.65 53.35 26.39
C ASP A 104 -15.74 53.27 25.25
N ARG A 105 -17.09 53.27 25.38
CA ARG A 105 -18.05 53.12 26.50
C ARG A 105 -19.44 52.61 26.01
N GLY A 106 -19.98 51.54 26.60
CA GLY A 106 -21.44 51.29 26.69
C GLY A 106 -22.17 50.63 25.50
N ARG A 107 -23.48 50.32 25.59
CA ARG A 107 -24.38 50.22 26.78
C ARG A 107 -25.76 49.60 26.42
N ARG A 108 -26.17 48.51 27.09
CA ARG A 108 -27.59 48.07 27.34
C ARG A 108 -28.40 47.66 26.07
N VAL A 109 -29.57 47.01 26.12
CA VAL A 109 -30.68 46.95 27.13
C VAL A 109 -31.23 45.52 27.34
N ASP A 110 -31.81 45.28 28.52
CA ASP A 110 -32.40 44.02 29.01
C ASP A 110 -33.87 43.79 28.57
N LEU A 111 -34.32 42.52 28.58
CA LEU A 111 -35.47 41.90 29.30
C LEU A 111 -35.90 40.60 28.57
N ASP A 112 -36.60 39.60 29.15
CA ASP A 112 -37.49 39.57 30.32
C ASP A 112 -37.42 38.24 31.12
N ARG A 113 -38.20 38.06 32.22
CA ARG A 113 -37.91 37.07 33.28
C ARG A 113 -39.11 36.63 34.17
N THR A 114 -39.39 35.32 34.25
CA THR A 114 -40.20 34.66 35.31
C THR A 114 -39.53 33.34 35.73
N HIS A 115 -38.96 33.18 36.94
CA HIS A 115 -39.53 33.02 38.30
C HIS A 115 -40.01 31.59 38.67
N GLU A 116 -39.09 30.83 39.30
CA GLU A 116 -39.14 30.12 40.62
C GLU A 116 -40.48 29.89 41.37
N PRO A 117 -40.56 28.98 42.39
CA PRO A 117 -39.48 28.33 43.18
C PRO A 117 -39.61 26.77 43.29
N SER A 118 -38.85 25.98 44.07
CA SER A 118 -37.43 25.95 44.53
C SER A 118 -37.17 24.59 45.27
N GLY A 119 -35.96 24.31 45.77
CA GLY A 119 -35.69 23.10 46.59
C GLY A 119 -34.22 22.92 47.04
N ASP A 120 -33.98 22.69 48.34
CA ASP A 120 -32.65 22.64 49.00
C ASP A 120 -32.11 21.19 49.19
N GLY A 121 -30.79 21.03 49.38
CA GLY A 121 -30.20 19.77 49.87
C GLY A 121 -28.73 19.48 49.47
N SER A 122 -27.74 20.14 50.10
CA SER A 122 -26.31 19.74 50.04
C SER A 122 -25.49 20.35 51.19
N PRO A 123 -24.55 19.60 51.82
CA PRO A 123 -23.16 19.59 51.32
C PRO A 123 -22.35 18.28 51.55
N ARG A 124 -21.14 18.23 50.96
CA ARG A 124 -20.07 17.24 51.22
C ARG A 124 -18.84 17.92 51.84
N THR A 125 -18.14 17.24 52.75
CA THR A 125 -16.93 17.75 53.46
C THR A 125 -15.98 16.58 53.86
N PRO A 126 -14.69 16.79 54.25
CA PRO A 126 -13.60 16.24 53.43
C PRO A 126 -12.52 15.38 54.15
N CYS A 127 -11.47 15.00 53.41
CA CYS A 127 -10.32 14.19 53.86
C CYS A 127 -9.28 14.92 54.73
N PRO A 128 -8.56 14.20 55.62
CA PRO A 128 -7.27 14.62 56.20
C PRO A 128 -6.04 13.86 55.61
N ARG A 129 -4.80 14.27 55.98
CA ARG A 129 -3.51 13.75 55.47
C ARG A 129 -2.61 13.10 56.57
N ARG A 130 -1.55 12.39 56.14
CA ARG A 130 -0.58 11.59 56.94
C ARG A 130 0.44 12.40 57.76
N ARG A 131 0.90 11.83 58.90
CA ARG A 131 2.29 11.80 59.49
C ARG A 131 2.29 10.91 60.78
N ALA A 132 3.39 10.44 61.39
CA ALA A 132 4.65 9.83 60.91
C ALA A 132 5.58 9.33 62.06
N VAL A 133 6.24 8.17 61.88
CA VAL A 133 7.61 7.79 62.39
C VAL A 133 7.85 7.31 63.86
N ARG A 134 8.82 6.35 63.99
CA ARG A 134 9.49 5.72 65.18
C ARG A 134 8.67 4.70 66.02
N GLY A 135 9.25 3.59 66.52
CA GLY A 135 10.62 3.05 66.33
C GLY A 135 10.87 1.66 66.99
N TYR A 136 11.98 1.00 66.60
CA TYR A 136 12.57 -0.24 67.20
C TYR A 136 13.35 0.08 68.51
N PRO A 137 13.85 -0.88 69.35
CA PRO A 137 14.36 -2.23 69.00
C PRO A 137 14.23 -3.38 70.04
N ARG A 138 14.89 -4.53 69.74
CA ARG A 138 15.29 -5.65 70.65
C ARG A 138 14.17 -6.54 71.21
N LEU A 139 14.44 -7.73 71.74
CA LEU A 139 15.27 -8.91 71.37
C LEU A 139 14.84 -10.05 72.33
N ASP A 140 15.43 -11.25 72.24
CA ASP A 140 15.27 -12.37 73.19
C ASP A 140 13.85 -13.01 73.24
N SER A 141 13.66 -14.27 73.65
CA SER A 141 14.54 -15.45 73.58
C SER A 141 13.71 -16.76 73.64
N TRP A 142 14.39 -17.89 73.48
CA TRP A 142 13.97 -19.27 73.73
C TRP A 142 12.73 -19.53 74.62
N THR A 143 11.80 -20.37 74.16
CA THR A 143 11.56 -21.70 74.78
C THR A 143 10.68 -22.61 73.91
N HIS A 144 10.96 -23.91 73.92
CA HIS A 144 10.01 -24.94 73.48
C HIS A 144 9.05 -25.28 74.63
N GLN A 145 7.75 -25.31 74.37
CA GLN A 145 6.88 -26.29 75.04
C GLN A 145 5.75 -26.73 74.12
N SER A 146 5.64 -28.03 73.91
CA SER A 146 4.61 -28.68 73.11
C SER A 146 3.42 -29.08 73.97
N ARG A 147 2.20 -28.95 73.44
CA ARG A 147 1.06 -29.78 73.90
C ARG A 147 -0.01 -29.94 72.82
N ASN A 148 -0.49 -31.18 72.75
CA ASN A 148 -1.27 -31.74 71.66
C ASN A 148 -2.68 -31.13 71.50
N ALA A 149 -3.10 -30.95 70.24
CA ALA A 149 -4.44 -31.35 69.80
C ALA A 149 -4.40 -31.68 68.30
N MET A 150 -4.77 -32.90 67.90
CA MET A 150 -4.89 -33.28 66.49
C MET A 150 -6.34 -33.13 66.03
N THR A 151 -6.60 -32.21 65.11
CA THR A 151 -7.79 -32.21 64.25
C THR A 151 -7.35 -32.05 62.80
N LYS A 152 -7.80 -32.94 61.91
CA LYS A 152 -7.40 -32.97 60.49
C LYS A 152 -8.25 -32.01 59.66
N PRO A 153 -7.68 -31.02 58.96
CA PRO A 153 -8.41 -30.28 57.93
C PRO A 153 -8.36 -31.04 56.59
N THR A 154 -9.36 -31.87 56.33
CA THR A 154 -9.50 -32.58 55.04
C THR A 154 -9.98 -31.61 53.95
N ILE A 155 -9.08 -30.78 53.41
CA ILE A 155 -9.44 -29.66 52.51
C ILE A 155 -8.89 -29.86 51.09
N ARG A 156 -9.81 -30.29 50.20
CA ARG A 156 -9.96 -29.86 48.79
C ARG A 156 -8.70 -29.78 47.91
N TYR A 157 -8.18 -30.92 47.47
CA TYR A 157 -7.37 -30.99 46.23
C TYR A 157 -8.23 -31.01 44.94
N THR A 158 -9.53 -31.27 45.05
CA THR A 158 -10.44 -31.50 43.91
C THR A 158 -10.81 -30.26 43.10
N THR A 159 -10.56 -29.05 43.60
CA THR A 159 -11.06 -27.80 42.97
C THR A 159 -10.10 -27.19 41.94
N ILE A 160 -8.80 -27.51 42.01
CA ILE A 160 -7.80 -26.95 41.08
C ILE A 160 -7.85 -27.63 39.71
N LEU A 161 -8.18 -28.93 39.65
CA LEU A 161 -8.21 -29.68 38.39
C LEU A 161 -9.33 -29.21 37.43
N VAL A 162 -10.45 -28.71 37.97
CA VAL A 162 -11.60 -28.23 37.18
C VAL A 162 -11.27 -26.91 36.46
N ALA A 163 -10.44 -26.06 37.05
CA ALA A 163 -10.04 -24.79 36.45
C ALA A 163 -9.13 -24.96 35.22
N VAL A 164 -8.43 -26.09 35.09
CA VAL A 164 -7.51 -26.38 33.97
C VAL A 164 -8.26 -27.00 32.77
N LEU A 165 -9.40 -27.67 32.99
CA LEU A 165 -10.24 -28.14 31.87
C LEU A 165 -11.15 -27.04 31.30
N ALA A 166 -11.38 -25.95 32.04
CA ALA A 166 -12.28 -24.86 31.64
C ALA A 166 -11.70 -23.91 30.56
N THR A 167 -10.42 -24.05 30.19
CA THR A 167 -9.77 -23.26 29.13
C THR A 167 -9.52 -24.05 27.85
N ALA A 168 -10.06 -25.27 27.72
CA ALA A 168 -9.93 -26.11 26.52
C ALA A 168 -10.97 -25.79 25.42
N THR A 169 -11.83 -24.79 25.62
CA THR A 169 -12.95 -24.45 24.72
C THR A 169 -12.73 -23.11 24.00
N ALA A 170 -12.01 -23.12 22.86
CA ALA A 170 -12.16 -22.14 21.75
C ALA A 170 -11.19 -22.39 20.56
N LEU A 171 -10.81 -23.62 20.23
CA LEU A 171 -10.13 -23.91 18.95
C LEU A 171 -11.08 -24.62 17.99
N GLY A 172 -10.95 -24.32 16.69
CA GLY A 172 -11.72 -24.98 15.64
C GLY A 172 -11.35 -26.46 15.49
N LYS A 173 -12.10 -27.20 14.68
CA LYS A 173 -11.63 -28.53 14.25
C LYS A 173 -10.45 -28.34 13.27
N PRO A 174 -9.37 -29.14 13.36
CA PRO A 174 -8.32 -29.10 12.36
C PRO A 174 -8.85 -29.38 10.94
N VAL A 175 -8.35 -28.62 9.98
CA VAL A 175 -8.66 -28.70 8.54
C VAL A 175 -7.46 -29.32 7.83
N GLN A 176 -7.71 -30.28 6.94
CA GLN A 176 -6.67 -30.97 6.17
C GLN A 176 -6.37 -30.22 4.88
N LEU A 177 -5.10 -29.91 4.66
CA LEU A 177 -4.55 -29.35 3.42
C LEU A 177 -3.71 -30.40 2.68
N ASP A 178 -3.30 -30.08 1.46
CA ASP A 178 -2.24 -30.79 0.70
C ASP A 178 -0.91 -30.91 1.47
N SER A 179 -0.63 -29.92 2.32
CA SER A 179 0.64 -29.72 3.03
C SER A 179 0.60 -30.09 4.52
N GLY A 180 -0.56 -30.43 5.08
CA GLY A 180 -0.70 -30.84 6.48
C GLY A 180 -2.02 -30.38 7.13
N LEU A 181 -2.15 -30.56 8.45
CA LEU A 181 -3.32 -30.07 9.19
C LEU A 181 -3.09 -28.64 9.70
N VAL A 182 -4.10 -27.77 9.58
CA VAL A 182 -4.14 -26.43 10.21
C VAL A 182 -5.31 -26.33 11.20
N GLN A 183 -5.15 -25.54 12.26
CA GLN A 183 -6.21 -25.28 13.24
C GLN A 183 -6.35 -23.79 13.55
N GLY A 184 -7.43 -23.19 13.08
CA GLY A 184 -7.84 -21.82 13.40
C GLY A 184 -8.75 -21.74 14.63
N GLU A 185 -9.39 -20.58 14.82
CA GLU A 185 -10.28 -20.28 15.94
C GLU A 185 -11.69 -19.87 15.48
N PRO A 186 -12.75 -20.18 16.25
CA PRO A 186 -14.08 -19.64 16.02
C PRO A 186 -14.17 -18.21 16.56
N LEU A 187 -14.62 -17.26 15.74
CA LEU A 187 -14.84 -15.89 16.17
C LEU A 187 -16.08 -15.81 17.08
N GLN A 188 -15.87 -15.35 18.31
CA GLN A 188 -16.90 -15.35 19.37
C GLN A 188 -18.19 -14.63 18.94
N GLY A 189 -19.33 -15.25 19.24
CA GLY A 189 -20.65 -14.72 18.87
C GLY A 189 -21.02 -14.85 17.39
N THR A 190 -20.25 -15.62 16.60
CA THR A 190 -20.49 -15.83 15.16
C THR A 190 -20.37 -17.30 14.77
N THR A 191 -20.77 -17.64 13.54
CA THR A 191 -20.49 -18.93 12.89
C THR A 191 -19.15 -18.95 12.13
N VAL A 192 -18.43 -17.83 12.09
CA VAL A 192 -17.19 -17.69 11.31
C VAL A 192 -16.02 -18.30 12.08
N GLN A 193 -15.25 -19.15 11.41
CA GLN A 193 -13.92 -19.57 11.82
C GLN A 193 -12.87 -18.79 11.03
N VAL A 194 -11.79 -18.39 11.71
CA VAL A 194 -10.68 -17.63 11.13
C VAL A 194 -9.40 -18.44 11.26
N PHE A 195 -8.68 -18.56 10.15
CA PHE A 195 -7.39 -19.20 10.04
C PHE A 195 -6.39 -18.15 9.54
N ARG A 196 -5.25 -18.02 10.19
CA ARG A 196 -4.26 -16.95 9.96
C ARG A 196 -2.87 -17.55 9.78
N GLY A 197 -2.02 -16.92 8.99
CA GLY A 197 -0.62 -17.33 8.85
C GLY A 197 -0.42 -18.73 8.24
N ILE A 198 -1.32 -19.16 7.34
CA ILE A 198 -1.14 -20.37 6.55
C ILE A 198 -0.13 -20.07 5.43
N PRO A 199 1.00 -20.79 5.31
CA PRO A 199 1.90 -20.62 4.17
C PRO A 199 1.25 -21.20 2.91
N TYR A 200 1.32 -20.48 1.79
CA TYR A 200 0.91 -21.01 0.48
C TYR A 200 2.11 -21.34 -0.43
N ALA A 201 3.28 -20.76 -0.13
CA ALA A 201 4.57 -21.06 -0.76
C ALA A 201 5.68 -21.12 0.30
N ALA A 202 6.82 -21.72 -0.05
CA ALA A 202 8.00 -21.74 0.80
C ALA A 202 8.65 -20.35 0.91
N PRO A 203 9.38 -20.04 2.00
CA PRO A 203 10.02 -18.75 2.20
C PRO A 203 10.97 -18.37 1.04
N PRO A 204 10.76 -17.24 0.34
CA PRO A 204 11.55 -16.80 -0.82
C PRO A 204 12.91 -16.19 -0.41
N VAL A 205 13.66 -16.89 0.43
CA VAL A 205 14.93 -16.45 1.04
C VAL A 205 16.14 -17.14 0.39
N GLY A 206 17.30 -16.48 0.44
CA GLY A 206 18.56 -17.03 -0.08
C GLY A 206 18.44 -17.40 -1.57
N ASP A 207 18.68 -18.66 -1.92
CA ASP A 207 18.57 -19.17 -3.30
C ASP A 207 17.13 -19.16 -3.86
N LEU A 208 16.10 -18.93 -3.03
CA LEU A 208 14.72 -18.73 -3.48
C LEU A 208 14.37 -17.24 -3.67
N ARG A 209 15.26 -16.31 -3.30
CA ARG A 209 15.06 -14.88 -3.58
C ARG A 209 15.11 -14.63 -5.08
N TRP A 210 14.14 -13.88 -5.60
CA TRP A 210 13.92 -13.64 -7.04
C TRP A 210 13.80 -14.93 -7.87
N ARG A 211 13.06 -15.91 -7.36
CA ARG A 211 12.52 -17.05 -8.15
C ARG A 211 11.00 -17.10 -8.07
N GLU A 212 10.39 -17.91 -8.93
CA GLU A 212 8.98 -18.29 -8.78
C GLU A 212 8.74 -18.96 -7.42
N PRO A 213 7.51 -18.91 -6.86
CA PRO A 213 7.25 -19.39 -5.50
C PRO A 213 7.38 -20.92 -5.44
N ALA A 214 8.28 -21.42 -4.59
CA ALA A 214 8.45 -22.86 -4.41
C ALA A 214 7.31 -23.44 -3.54
N ALA A 215 6.95 -24.70 -3.76
CA ALA A 215 5.91 -25.38 -2.98
C ALA A 215 6.28 -25.49 -1.49
N VAL A 216 5.28 -25.38 -0.61
CA VAL A 216 5.46 -25.54 0.84
C VAL A 216 5.90 -26.98 1.16
N ALA A 217 6.93 -27.14 1.97
CA ALA A 217 7.31 -28.43 2.52
C ALA A 217 6.21 -28.96 3.48
N PRO A 218 5.65 -30.16 3.25
CA PRO A 218 4.61 -30.69 4.12
C PRO A 218 5.07 -30.87 5.58
N TRP A 219 4.15 -30.71 6.52
CA TRP A 219 4.42 -30.85 7.97
C TRP A 219 3.61 -31.98 8.61
N GLU A 220 4.20 -32.60 9.63
CA GLU A 220 3.49 -33.54 10.49
C GLU A 220 2.74 -32.81 11.63
N GLY A 221 1.65 -33.44 12.12
CA GLY A 221 0.83 -32.88 13.18
C GLY A 221 -0.05 -31.71 12.75
N VAL A 222 -0.49 -30.90 13.72
CA VAL A 222 -1.41 -29.77 13.52
C VAL A 222 -0.66 -28.46 13.71
N ARG A 223 -0.62 -27.63 12.67
CA ARG A 223 -0.10 -26.25 12.71
C ARG A 223 -1.17 -25.33 13.27
N SER A 224 -0.84 -24.53 14.29
CA SER A 224 -1.74 -23.46 14.74
C SER A 224 -1.84 -22.39 13.66
N ALA A 225 -3.07 -21.97 13.37
CA ALA A 225 -3.41 -20.91 12.42
C ALA A 225 -4.22 -19.81 13.14
N THR A 226 -3.81 -19.48 14.37
CA THR A 226 -4.46 -18.47 15.22
C THR A 226 -3.82 -17.09 15.12
N GLU A 227 -2.55 -17.01 14.71
CA GLU A 227 -1.76 -15.78 14.63
C GLU A 227 -1.47 -15.41 13.17
N PHE A 228 -1.41 -14.11 12.85
CA PHE A 228 -1.04 -13.65 11.50
C PHE A 228 0.45 -13.92 11.21
N GLY A 229 0.76 -14.33 9.98
CA GLY A 229 2.13 -14.48 9.51
C GLY A 229 2.82 -13.12 9.28
N ASN A 230 4.16 -13.13 9.17
CA ASN A 230 4.93 -11.92 8.91
C ASN A 230 4.45 -11.21 7.64
N ILE A 231 4.51 -9.88 7.63
CA ILE A 231 4.30 -9.09 6.41
C ILE A 231 5.56 -9.13 5.54
N CYS A 232 5.40 -8.94 4.23
CA CYS A 232 6.55 -8.84 3.34
C CYS A 232 7.33 -7.55 3.60
N HIS A 233 8.66 -7.63 3.45
CA HIS A 233 9.57 -6.53 3.74
C HIS A 233 9.15 -5.23 3.03
N GLN A 234 9.04 -4.15 3.79
CA GLN A 234 8.56 -2.84 3.35
C GLN A 234 8.95 -1.72 4.36
N GLY A 235 8.70 -0.47 3.97
CA GLY A 235 8.82 0.71 4.84
C GLY A 235 7.57 0.99 5.69
N PRO A 236 7.66 1.80 6.75
CA PRO A 236 6.57 2.05 7.70
C PRO A 236 5.51 3.07 7.24
N ALA A 237 5.65 3.65 6.03
CA ALA A 237 4.86 4.80 5.59
C ALA A 237 3.34 4.55 5.61
N LEU A 238 2.89 3.37 5.16
CA LEU A 238 1.47 3.01 5.14
C LEU A 238 0.89 2.91 6.55
N ALA A 239 1.59 2.19 7.44
CA ALA A 239 1.18 2.00 8.83
C ALA A 239 0.99 3.35 9.54
N ALA A 240 1.94 4.27 9.35
CA ALA A 240 1.86 5.65 9.86
C ALA A 240 0.72 6.47 9.23
N MET A 241 0.36 6.22 7.97
CA MET A 241 -0.75 6.90 7.28
C MET A 241 -2.13 6.43 7.78
N ILE A 242 -2.29 5.11 8.01
CA ILE A 242 -3.57 4.51 8.44
C ILE A 242 -3.75 4.45 9.97
N GLY A 243 -2.70 4.77 10.73
CA GLY A 243 -2.73 4.76 12.20
C GLY A 243 -2.59 3.36 12.83
N GLU A 244 -1.99 2.40 12.11
CA GLU A 244 -1.68 1.05 12.61
C GLU A 244 -0.19 0.94 13.02
N ASP A 245 0.11 0.04 13.96
CA ASP A 245 1.50 -0.38 14.21
C ASP A 245 1.96 -1.29 13.06
N LEU A 246 3.17 -1.09 12.51
CA LEU A 246 3.72 -1.95 11.46
C LEU A 246 4.01 -3.35 12.02
N PRO A 247 3.41 -4.44 11.49
CA PRO A 247 3.69 -5.81 11.94
C PRO A 247 5.14 -6.27 11.68
N THR A 248 5.50 -7.43 12.23
CA THR A 248 6.79 -8.08 11.97
C THR A 248 6.99 -8.29 10.47
N ARG A 249 7.99 -7.60 9.89
CA ARG A 249 8.38 -7.70 8.48
C ARG A 249 9.47 -8.73 8.25
N SER A 250 9.34 -9.52 7.19
CA SER A 250 10.28 -10.59 6.81
C SER A 250 10.27 -10.81 5.30
N GLU A 251 11.23 -11.58 4.81
CA GLU A 251 11.16 -12.22 3.48
C GLU A 251 10.38 -13.55 3.55
N ASP A 252 10.42 -14.25 4.69
CA ASP A 252 9.48 -15.31 5.04
C ASP A 252 8.11 -14.69 5.34
N CYS A 253 7.35 -14.42 4.27
CA CYS A 253 6.12 -13.64 4.32
C CYS A 253 4.96 -14.17 3.44
N LEU A 254 5.15 -15.27 2.69
CA LEU A 254 4.18 -15.83 1.72
C LEU A 254 3.04 -16.59 2.43
N TYR A 255 2.29 -15.82 3.20
CA TYR A 255 1.19 -16.26 4.05
C TYR A 255 -0.16 -15.76 3.54
N LEU A 256 -1.19 -16.56 3.78
CA LEU A 256 -2.59 -16.20 3.60
C LEU A 256 -3.43 -16.49 4.85
N ASN A 257 -4.63 -15.91 4.86
CA ASN A 257 -5.61 -16.01 5.92
C ASN A 257 -6.98 -16.34 5.32
N VAL A 258 -7.83 -17.05 6.06
CA VAL A 258 -9.15 -17.50 5.62
C VAL A 258 -10.21 -17.20 6.68
N TRP A 259 -11.30 -16.52 6.30
CA TRP A 259 -12.52 -16.37 7.10
C TRP A 259 -13.63 -17.17 6.44
N THR A 260 -14.24 -18.11 7.16
CA THR A 260 -15.26 -19.01 6.60
C THR A 260 -16.37 -19.33 7.61
N GLY A 261 -17.62 -19.24 7.17
CA GLY A 261 -18.79 -19.83 7.85
C GLY A 261 -19.24 -21.17 7.26
N ALA A 262 -18.47 -21.75 6.33
CA ALA A 262 -18.91 -22.85 5.45
C ALA A 262 -18.38 -24.24 5.83
N ILE A 263 -17.45 -24.36 6.79
CA ILE A 263 -16.84 -25.64 7.18
C ILE A 263 -17.90 -26.63 7.66
N GLY A 264 -18.06 -27.74 6.93
CA GLY A 264 -19.04 -28.78 7.21
C GLY A 264 -20.45 -28.51 6.68
N GLY A 265 -20.65 -27.45 5.87
CA GLY A 265 -21.88 -27.25 5.10
C GLY A 265 -22.00 -28.20 3.91
N GLU A 266 -23.23 -28.46 3.48
CA GLU A 266 -23.52 -29.33 2.32
C GLU A 266 -23.27 -28.62 0.97
N THR A 267 -23.33 -27.28 0.95
CA THR A 267 -23.09 -26.45 -0.23
C THR A 267 -21.80 -25.65 -0.09
N LYS A 268 -20.96 -25.71 -1.13
CA LYS A 268 -19.76 -24.87 -1.24
C LYS A 268 -20.15 -23.41 -1.44
N GLN A 269 -19.43 -22.48 -0.82
CA GLN A 269 -19.64 -21.03 -0.95
C GLN A 269 -18.65 -20.43 -1.96
N PRO A 270 -19.00 -19.35 -2.67
CA PRO A 270 -18.05 -18.65 -3.53
C PRO A 270 -16.86 -18.15 -2.72
N VAL A 271 -15.70 -18.10 -3.35
CA VAL A 271 -14.45 -17.67 -2.75
C VAL A 271 -14.16 -16.24 -3.21
N MET A 272 -13.85 -15.35 -2.27
CA MET A 272 -13.34 -14.01 -2.57
C MET A 272 -11.88 -13.96 -2.13
N VAL A 273 -10.97 -13.56 -3.02
CA VAL A 273 -9.52 -13.50 -2.74
C VAL A 273 -9.06 -12.04 -2.80
N TRP A 274 -8.75 -11.47 -1.62
CA TRP A 274 -8.29 -10.10 -1.47
C TRP A 274 -6.79 -9.96 -1.76
N ILE A 275 -6.47 -9.09 -2.71
CA ILE A 275 -5.12 -8.66 -3.05
C ILE A 275 -4.98 -7.19 -2.60
N HIS A 276 -4.13 -6.92 -1.61
CA HIS A 276 -4.00 -5.57 -1.06
C HIS A 276 -3.35 -4.59 -2.04
N GLY A 277 -3.74 -3.32 -1.92
CA GLY A 277 -3.12 -2.18 -2.60
C GLY A 277 -1.74 -1.84 -2.05
N GLY A 278 -1.29 -0.60 -2.33
CA GLY A 278 -0.03 -0.07 -1.80
C GLY A 278 1.12 0.08 -2.79
N GLY A 279 0.84 0.51 -4.03
CA GLY A 279 1.87 0.87 -5.02
C GLY A 279 2.87 -0.23 -5.39
N LEU A 280 2.53 -1.51 -5.13
CA LEU A 280 3.42 -2.68 -5.24
C LEU A 280 4.68 -2.62 -4.34
N THR A 281 4.74 -1.69 -3.37
CA THR A 281 5.90 -1.44 -2.49
C THR A 281 5.60 -1.58 -0.99
N LEU A 282 4.33 -1.48 -0.60
CA LEU A 282 3.84 -1.57 0.79
C LEU A 282 2.44 -2.21 0.82
N GLY A 283 1.89 -2.45 2.01
CA GLY A 283 0.62 -3.15 2.22
C GLY A 283 0.77 -4.56 2.78
N TRP A 284 -0.30 -5.08 3.39
CA TRP A 284 -0.36 -6.47 3.85
C TRP A 284 -1.79 -7.01 3.96
N GLY A 285 -1.97 -8.32 3.79
CA GLY A 285 -3.27 -8.99 3.76
C GLY A 285 -4.05 -9.00 5.08
N HIS A 286 -3.58 -8.33 6.14
CA HIS A 286 -4.22 -8.30 7.45
C HIS A 286 -4.23 -6.91 8.12
N GLN A 287 -4.22 -5.83 7.33
CA GLN A 287 -4.59 -4.48 7.82
C GLN A 287 -6.00 -4.50 8.42
N ARG A 288 -6.29 -3.66 9.42
CA ARG A 288 -7.57 -3.66 10.16
C ARG A 288 -8.80 -3.54 9.24
N GLY A 289 -8.68 -2.75 8.16
CA GLY A 289 -9.76 -2.56 7.19
C GLY A 289 -10.13 -3.82 6.39
N TYR A 290 -9.26 -4.83 6.34
CA TYR A 290 -9.42 -6.03 5.50
C TYR A 290 -9.95 -7.26 6.26
N ASP A 291 -10.44 -7.13 7.51
CA ASP A 291 -10.98 -8.29 8.24
C ASP A 291 -12.22 -8.86 7.53
N GLY A 292 -12.18 -10.15 7.22
CA GLY A 292 -13.21 -10.82 6.42
C GLY A 292 -14.50 -11.17 7.12
N THR A 293 -14.66 -10.85 8.41
CA THR A 293 -15.80 -11.30 9.22
C THR A 293 -17.15 -10.90 8.64
N HIS A 294 -17.30 -9.66 8.16
CA HIS A 294 -18.58 -9.17 7.63
C HIS A 294 -18.94 -9.84 6.31
N LEU A 295 -18.00 -9.93 5.36
CA LEU A 295 -18.19 -10.65 4.09
C LEU A 295 -18.49 -12.14 4.34
N ALA A 296 -17.72 -12.82 5.20
CA ALA A 296 -17.93 -14.23 5.52
C ALA A 296 -19.32 -14.52 6.13
N LYS A 297 -19.87 -13.60 6.94
CA LYS A 297 -21.25 -13.69 7.45
C LYS A 297 -22.32 -13.62 6.35
N GLN A 298 -22.02 -12.99 5.20
CA GLN A 298 -22.93 -12.96 4.05
C GLN A 298 -22.84 -14.21 3.16
N GLY A 299 -22.04 -15.21 3.51
CA GLY A 299 -21.96 -16.49 2.82
C GLY A 299 -20.98 -16.49 1.64
N VAL A 300 -19.75 -16.08 1.92
CA VAL A 300 -18.56 -16.30 1.07
C VAL A 300 -17.43 -16.87 1.92
N VAL A 301 -16.45 -17.53 1.32
CA VAL A 301 -15.16 -17.77 1.96
C VAL A 301 -14.22 -16.64 1.55
N LEU A 302 -13.80 -15.79 2.48
CA LEU A 302 -12.76 -14.79 2.20
C LEU A 302 -11.38 -15.42 2.41
N VAL A 303 -10.51 -15.24 1.42
CA VAL A 303 -9.06 -15.42 1.53
C VAL A 303 -8.39 -14.04 1.42
N SER A 304 -7.38 -13.76 2.23
CA SER A 304 -6.49 -12.60 2.04
C SER A 304 -5.03 -13.05 1.99
N ILE A 305 -4.23 -12.40 1.16
CA ILE A 305 -2.84 -12.83 0.88
C ILE A 305 -1.83 -11.71 1.13
N ASN A 306 -0.63 -12.07 1.55
CA ASN A 306 0.59 -11.27 1.35
C ASN A 306 1.26 -11.69 0.03
N TYR A 307 2.00 -10.79 -0.62
CA TYR A 307 2.85 -11.09 -1.78
C TYR A 307 4.15 -10.25 -1.72
N ARG A 308 5.23 -10.64 -2.41
CA ARG A 308 6.49 -9.88 -2.42
C ARG A 308 6.31 -8.49 -3.04
N LEU A 309 6.96 -7.51 -2.42
CA LEU A 309 6.84 -6.08 -2.73
C LEU A 309 8.19 -5.48 -3.14
N GLY A 310 8.15 -4.32 -3.79
CA GLY A 310 9.32 -3.54 -4.11
C GLY A 310 10.32 -4.26 -5.00
N ALA A 311 11.60 -3.95 -4.84
CA ALA A 311 12.70 -4.67 -5.50
C ALA A 311 12.68 -6.19 -5.23
N LEU A 312 12.15 -6.68 -4.10
CA LEU A 312 12.03 -8.13 -3.84
C LEU A 312 10.90 -8.80 -4.64
N GLY A 313 9.85 -8.05 -4.99
CA GLY A 313 8.72 -8.52 -5.80
C GLY A 313 8.87 -8.27 -7.30
N PHE A 314 9.64 -7.26 -7.71
CA PHE A 314 9.53 -6.70 -9.06
C PHE A 314 10.86 -6.36 -9.75
N LEU A 315 12.02 -6.65 -9.14
CA LEU A 315 13.31 -6.45 -9.81
C LEU A 315 13.47 -7.36 -11.03
N ALA A 316 13.53 -6.76 -12.23
CA ALA A 316 14.12 -7.38 -13.41
C ALA A 316 15.62 -7.03 -13.49
N HIS A 317 16.49 -7.96 -13.88
CA HIS A 317 17.94 -7.75 -13.92
C HIS A 317 18.64 -8.77 -14.85
N PRO A 318 19.73 -8.41 -15.56
CA PRO A 318 20.44 -9.35 -16.45
C PRO A 318 20.84 -10.67 -15.78
N LEU A 319 21.39 -10.60 -14.56
CA LEU A 319 21.78 -11.78 -13.76
C LEU A 319 20.60 -12.68 -13.35
N LEU A 320 19.35 -12.20 -13.44
CA LEU A 320 18.14 -12.96 -13.18
C LEU A 320 17.58 -13.55 -14.49
N ASN A 321 17.62 -12.79 -15.59
CA ASN A 321 17.34 -13.31 -16.94
C ASN A 321 18.30 -14.45 -17.31
N GLU A 322 19.58 -14.39 -16.92
CA GLU A 322 20.56 -15.46 -17.16
C GLU A 322 20.23 -16.76 -16.39
N GLU A 323 19.60 -16.69 -15.21
CA GLU A 323 19.19 -17.88 -14.46
C GLU A 323 17.87 -18.48 -14.96
N ALA A 324 16.88 -17.64 -15.28
CA ALA A 324 15.48 -18.05 -15.46
C ALA A 324 14.88 -17.75 -16.85
N GLY A 325 15.67 -17.18 -17.77
CA GLY A 325 15.20 -16.66 -19.06
C GLY A 325 14.53 -15.29 -18.95
N VAL A 326 13.68 -15.09 -17.93
CA VAL A 326 12.96 -13.83 -17.66
C VAL A 326 12.99 -13.49 -16.17
N SER A 327 12.83 -12.21 -15.83
CA SER A 327 12.80 -11.72 -14.43
C SER A 327 11.79 -10.58 -14.23
N GLY A 328 11.61 -10.15 -12.98
CA GLY A 328 10.48 -9.33 -12.56
C GLY A 328 9.25 -10.18 -12.20
N ASN A 329 8.11 -9.52 -12.00
CA ASN A 329 6.79 -10.13 -11.72
C ASN A 329 6.68 -11.13 -10.54
N TYR A 330 7.70 -11.31 -9.71
CA TYR A 330 7.68 -12.27 -8.59
C TYR A 330 6.51 -12.07 -7.63
N GLY A 331 6.12 -10.82 -7.36
CA GLY A 331 4.93 -10.48 -6.55
C GLY A 331 3.60 -10.88 -7.21
N LEU A 332 3.51 -10.91 -8.53
CA LEU A 332 2.34 -11.43 -9.25
C LEU A 332 2.37 -12.96 -9.34
N LYS A 333 3.56 -13.55 -9.46
CA LYS A 333 3.76 -15.00 -9.42
C LYS A 333 3.45 -15.59 -8.04
N ASP A 334 3.71 -14.84 -6.96
CA ASP A 334 3.21 -15.14 -5.59
C ASP A 334 1.68 -15.22 -5.55
N GLN A 335 0.98 -14.25 -6.17
CA GLN A 335 -0.48 -14.23 -6.23
C GLN A 335 -1.03 -15.43 -7.02
N ILE A 336 -0.36 -15.86 -8.10
CA ILE A 336 -0.68 -17.11 -8.81
C ILE A 336 -0.55 -18.32 -7.87
N ALA A 337 0.57 -18.47 -7.16
CA ALA A 337 0.75 -19.59 -6.24
C ALA A 337 -0.28 -19.61 -5.09
N ALA A 338 -0.74 -18.45 -4.64
CA ALA A 338 -1.84 -18.35 -3.68
C ALA A 338 -3.20 -18.77 -4.30
N LEU A 339 -3.47 -18.41 -5.56
CA LEU A 339 -4.66 -18.87 -6.28
C LEU A 339 -4.62 -20.38 -6.58
N GLU A 340 -3.45 -20.93 -6.92
CA GLU A 340 -3.25 -22.38 -7.04
C GLU A 340 -3.44 -23.09 -5.68
N TRP A 341 -3.00 -22.50 -4.58
CA TRP A 341 -3.30 -23.01 -3.24
C TRP A 341 -4.81 -23.01 -2.97
N VAL A 342 -5.54 -21.96 -3.37
CA VAL A 342 -7.00 -21.89 -3.27
C VAL A 342 -7.64 -23.04 -4.07
N GLN A 343 -7.22 -23.25 -5.32
CA GLN A 343 -7.71 -24.36 -6.15
C GLN A 343 -7.51 -25.74 -5.50
N ARG A 344 -6.38 -25.97 -4.81
CA ARG A 344 -6.08 -27.26 -4.17
C ARG A 344 -6.74 -27.45 -2.79
N ASN A 345 -6.96 -26.39 -2.03
CA ASN A 345 -7.26 -26.48 -0.59
C ASN A 345 -8.59 -25.86 -0.15
N ILE A 346 -9.21 -24.96 -0.91
CA ILE A 346 -10.33 -24.14 -0.38
C ILE A 346 -11.60 -24.94 -0.07
N GLU A 347 -11.78 -26.11 -0.69
CA GLU A 347 -12.89 -27.02 -0.39
C GLU A 347 -12.89 -27.49 1.08
N ALA A 348 -11.71 -27.65 1.68
CA ALA A 348 -11.58 -28.03 3.08
C ALA A 348 -12.09 -26.93 4.05
N PHE A 349 -12.20 -25.69 3.55
CA PHE A 349 -12.80 -24.55 4.24
C PHE A 349 -14.27 -24.32 3.86
N GLY A 350 -14.86 -25.18 3.01
CA GLY A 350 -16.22 -25.05 2.48
C GLY A 350 -16.35 -24.08 1.29
N GLY A 351 -15.23 -23.68 0.67
CA GLY A 351 -15.22 -22.84 -0.53
C GLY A 351 -15.38 -23.64 -1.83
N ASP A 352 -15.78 -22.96 -2.89
CA ASP A 352 -15.88 -23.49 -4.25
C ASP A 352 -14.70 -23.02 -5.12
N PRO A 353 -13.74 -23.90 -5.46
CA PRO A 353 -12.64 -23.55 -6.37
C PRO A 353 -13.12 -23.25 -7.80
N GLY A 354 -14.30 -23.71 -8.20
CA GLY A 354 -14.97 -23.33 -9.45
C GLY A 354 -15.66 -21.96 -9.41
N ASN A 355 -15.56 -21.23 -8.30
CA ASN A 355 -16.20 -19.93 -8.10
C ASN A 355 -15.29 -18.97 -7.32
N VAL A 356 -14.12 -18.66 -7.89
CA VAL A 356 -13.12 -17.75 -7.32
C VAL A 356 -13.24 -16.35 -7.92
N THR A 357 -13.57 -15.38 -7.08
CA THR A 357 -13.56 -13.94 -7.38
C THR A 357 -12.30 -13.31 -6.81
N ILE A 358 -11.42 -12.76 -7.66
CA ILE A 358 -10.31 -11.93 -7.17
C ILE A 358 -10.77 -10.49 -7.01
N PHE A 359 -10.35 -9.82 -5.94
CA PHE A 359 -10.62 -8.40 -5.74
C PHE A 359 -9.44 -7.69 -5.08
N GLY A 360 -9.24 -6.43 -5.42
CA GLY A 360 -8.13 -5.64 -4.93
C GLY A 360 -8.30 -4.16 -5.27
N GLU A 361 -7.70 -3.30 -4.44
CA GLU A 361 -7.70 -1.85 -4.59
C GLU A 361 -6.31 -1.33 -4.98
N SER A 362 -6.21 -0.20 -5.68
CA SER A 362 -4.93 0.43 -6.05
C SER A 362 -4.03 -0.53 -6.84
N ALA A 363 -2.84 -0.86 -6.31
CA ALA A 363 -1.94 -1.90 -6.81
C ALA A 363 -2.52 -3.33 -6.78
N GLY A 364 -3.48 -3.60 -5.90
CA GLY A 364 -4.31 -4.80 -5.91
C GLY A 364 -5.30 -4.77 -7.08
N GLY A 365 -5.82 -3.59 -7.43
CA GLY A 365 -6.59 -3.37 -8.66
C GLY A 365 -5.73 -3.58 -9.92
N THR A 366 -4.50 -3.07 -9.92
CA THR A 366 -3.48 -3.37 -10.96
C THR A 366 -3.21 -4.88 -11.06
N SER A 367 -3.16 -5.57 -9.93
CA SER A 367 -2.96 -7.01 -9.86
C SER A 367 -4.17 -7.76 -10.47
N VAL A 368 -5.41 -7.37 -10.15
CA VAL A 368 -6.63 -7.92 -10.77
C VAL A 368 -6.62 -7.69 -12.29
N HIS A 369 -6.29 -6.47 -12.73
CA HIS A 369 -6.19 -6.08 -14.13
C HIS A 369 -5.14 -6.93 -14.89
N ALA A 370 -3.95 -7.12 -14.30
CA ALA A 370 -2.87 -7.94 -14.86
C ALA A 370 -3.20 -9.44 -14.87
N LEU A 371 -3.76 -9.98 -13.78
CA LEU A 371 -4.12 -11.40 -13.66
C LEU A 371 -5.16 -11.81 -14.72
N ILE A 372 -6.18 -10.99 -14.97
CA ILE A 372 -7.23 -11.27 -15.97
C ILE A 372 -6.71 -11.12 -17.41
N ALA A 373 -5.71 -10.26 -17.63
CA ALA A 373 -5.00 -10.15 -18.90
C ALA A 373 -3.94 -11.27 -19.12
N SER A 374 -3.48 -11.91 -18.04
CA SER A 374 -2.43 -12.94 -18.08
C SER A 374 -2.99 -14.32 -18.49
N PRO A 375 -2.25 -15.10 -19.30
CA PRO A 375 -2.57 -16.51 -19.51
C PRO A 375 -2.26 -17.39 -18.28
N ARG A 376 -1.33 -16.98 -17.39
CA ARG A 376 -0.90 -17.77 -16.22
C ARG A 376 -2.02 -17.99 -15.19
N SER A 377 -3.02 -17.11 -15.12
CA SER A 377 -4.13 -17.24 -14.16
C SER A 377 -5.35 -17.99 -14.71
N LYS A 378 -5.30 -18.45 -15.98
CA LYS A 378 -6.46 -18.99 -16.70
C LYS A 378 -7.03 -20.25 -16.03
N GLY A 379 -8.28 -20.16 -15.59
CA GLY A 379 -8.96 -21.23 -14.85
C GLY A 379 -8.71 -21.22 -13.33
N LEU A 380 -7.82 -20.35 -12.83
CA LEU A 380 -7.72 -20.06 -11.39
C LEU A 380 -8.74 -18.99 -10.98
N VAL A 381 -8.99 -18.02 -11.87
CA VAL A 381 -9.88 -16.87 -11.69
C VAL A 381 -11.19 -17.08 -12.46
N HIS A 382 -12.31 -16.76 -11.83
CA HIS A 382 -13.65 -16.91 -12.39
C HIS A 382 -14.42 -15.58 -12.48
N ARG A 383 -14.04 -14.57 -11.68
CA ARG A 383 -14.60 -13.20 -11.64
C ARG A 383 -13.55 -12.22 -11.12
N GLY A 384 -13.68 -10.93 -11.46
CA GLY A 384 -12.80 -9.86 -10.96
C GLY A 384 -13.54 -8.66 -10.36
N ILE A 385 -12.94 -7.99 -9.38
CA ILE A 385 -13.33 -6.65 -8.92
C ILE A 385 -12.06 -5.79 -8.82
N ALA A 386 -11.88 -4.86 -9.77
CA ALA A 386 -10.77 -3.92 -9.79
C ALA A 386 -11.21 -2.58 -9.20
N GLN A 387 -10.90 -2.36 -7.91
CA GLN A 387 -11.14 -1.08 -7.24
C GLN A 387 -9.98 -0.13 -7.52
N SER A 388 -10.26 1.06 -8.06
CA SER A 388 -9.28 2.11 -8.38
C SER A 388 -7.94 1.58 -8.94
N PRO A 389 -7.94 0.77 -10.02
CA PRO A 389 -6.75 0.08 -10.51
C PRO A 389 -5.69 1.08 -10.97
N TRP A 390 -4.53 1.08 -10.30
CA TRP A 390 -3.41 1.96 -10.64
C TRP A 390 -2.74 1.45 -11.93
N VAL A 391 -3.03 2.06 -13.06
CA VAL A 391 -2.46 1.67 -14.37
C VAL A 391 -2.08 2.93 -15.12
N THR A 392 -0.79 3.06 -15.45
CA THR A 392 -0.21 4.19 -16.17
C THR A 392 0.75 3.69 -17.23
N GLY A 393 1.15 4.56 -18.16
CA GLY A 393 2.28 4.29 -19.05
C GLY A 393 3.64 4.16 -18.35
N SER A 394 3.71 4.36 -17.04
CA SER A 394 4.96 4.34 -16.25
C SER A 394 5.06 3.18 -15.25
N ASN A 395 4.00 2.39 -15.06
CA ASN A 395 3.99 1.24 -14.14
C ASN A 395 3.80 -0.13 -14.83
N TYR A 396 3.85 -0.15 -16.17
CA TYR A 396 4.13 -1.34 -16.97
C TYR A 396 5.35 -1.07 -17.86
N ALA A 397 6.32 -1.98 -17.89
CA ALA A 397 7.53 -1.88 -18.71
C ALA A 397 7.80 -3.19 -19.45
N ARG A 398 8.24 -3.15 -20.72
CA ARG A 398 8.72 -4.35 -21.40
C ARG A 398 10.07 -4.79 -20.81
N LEU A 399 10.35 -6.10 -20.81
CA LEU A 399 11.51 -6.68 -20.11
C LEU A 399 12.82 -6.04 -20.59
N ASP A 400 13.14 -6.19 -21.87
CA ASP A 400 14.39 -5.68 -22.47
C ASP A 400 14.16 -4.54 -23.47
N GLU A 401 12.95 -4.38 -24.00
CA GLU A 401 12.57 -3.32 -24.94
C GLU A 401 12.19 -2.01 -24.20
N ALA A 402 12.71 -0.88 -24.67
CA ALA A 402 12.60 0.40 -23.95
C ALA A 402 11.41 1.25 -24.42
N LEU A 403 10.37 1.35 -23.58
CA LEU A 403 9.21 2.23 -23.85
C LEU A 403 9.56 3.70 -23.58
N PRO A 404 9.07 4.69 -24.35
CA PRO A 404 9.39 6.11 -24.18
C PRO A 404 9.08 6.69 -22.79
N THR A 405 8.11 6.11 -22.08
CA THR A 405 7.59 6.55 -20.79
C THR A 405 8.33 6.00 -19.57
N VAL A 406 9.07 4.89 -19.71
CA VAL A 406 9.63 4.13 -18.57
C VAL A 406 10.96 3.43 -18.84
N GLY A 407 11.39 3.24 -20.09
CA GLY A 407 12.55 2.41 -20.43
C GLY A 407 12.19 0.92 -20.46
N SER A 408 13.18 0.06 -20.19
CA SER A 408 12.99 -1.40 -20.08
C SER A 408 13.29 -1.89 -18.67
N ALA A 409 12.56 -2.92 -18.21
CA ALA A 409 12.61 -3.37 -16.83
C ALA A 409 14.02 -3.87 -16.43
N THR A 410 14.66 -4.65 -17.30
CA THR A 410 16.02 -5.19 -17.11
C THR A 410 17.06 -4.09 -16.95
N GLU A 411 17.01 -3.06 -17.81
CA GLU A 411 17.98 -1.96 -17.78
C GLU A 411 17.71 -1.00 -16.61
N ASN A 412 16.45 -0.73 -16.28
CA ASN A 412 16.08 0.05 -15.09
C ASN A 412 16.59 -0.61 -13.80
N GLY A 413 16.39 -1.93 -13.65
CA GLY A 413 16.89 -2.67 -12.50
C GLY A 413 18.41 -2.71 -12.43
N ARG A 414 19.09 -2.88 -13.58
CA ARG A 414 20.56 -2.82 -13.66
C ARG A 414 21.09 -1.44 -13.26
N GLN A 415 20.57 -0.37 -13.86
CA GLN A 415 20.98 1.00 -13.53
C GLN A 415 20.73 1.34 -12.07
N TRP A 416 19.61 0.89 -11.49
CA TRP A 416 19.33 1.11 -10.07
C TRP A 416 20.29 0.34 -9.15
N ILE A 417 20.60 -0.93 -9.45
CA ILE A 417 21.60 -1.70 -8.70
C ILE A 417 22.98 -1.04 -8.79
N ASP A 418 23.46 -0.73 -10.00
CA ASP A 418 24.77 -0.10 -10.24
C ASP A 418 24.89 1.30 -9.60
N ALA A 419 23.78 2.01 -9.39
CA ALA A 419 23.76 3.33 -8.75
C ALA A 419 23.83 3.28 -7.21
N HIS A 420 23.55 2.13 -6.58
CA HIS A 420 23.44 2.00 -5.12
C HIS A 420 24.37 0.93 -4.51
N PHE A 421 24.85 -0.05 -5.29
CA PHE A 421 25.60 -1.21 -4.79
C PHE A 421 26.86 -1.50 -5.63
N ASP A 422 28.04 -1.25 -5.06
CA ASP A 422 29.32 -1.48 -5.74
C ASP A 422 29.57 -2.98 -6.04
N GLY A 423 29.91 -3.29 -7.30
CA GLY A 423 30.54 -4.56 -7.67
C GLY A 423 29.63 -5.80 -7.72
N ILE A 424 28.34 -5.62 -8.02
CA ILE A 424 27.34 -6.70 -8.18
C ILE A 424 27.48 -7.38 -9.55
N ASP A 425 28.58 -8.11 -9.72
CA ASP A 425 28.95 -8.84 -10.96
C ASP A 425 28.38 -10.26 -11.07
N SER A 426 27.61 -10.73 -10.09
CA SER A 426 27.22 -12.13 -9.97
C SER A 426 25.97 -12.32 -9.11
N LEU A 427 25.15 -13.31 -9.48
CA LEU A 427 23.85 -13.56 -8.84
C LEU A 427 23.97 -13.88 -7.34
N ALA A 428 25.07 -14.50 -6.92
CA ALA A 428 25.38 -14.75 -5.51
C ALA A 428 25.59 -13.44 -4.71
N LYS A 429 26.21 -12.41 -5.31
CA LYS A 429 26.33 -11.08 -4.67
C LYS A 429 25.00 -10.34 -4.65
N LEU A 430 24.23 -10.40 -5.75
CA LEU A 430 22.90 -9.79 -5.83
C LEU A 430 21.99 -10.38 -4.73
N ARG A 431 21.97 -11.71 -4.55
CA ARG A 431 21.24 -12.41 -3.47
C ARG A 431 21.80 -12.17 -2.07
N ALA A 432 23.03 -11.68 -1.92
CA ALA A 432 23.63 -11.35 -0.63
C ALA A 432 23.31 -9.93 -0.12
N LEU A 433 22.66 -9.08 -0.92
CA LEU A 433 22.23 -7.75 -0.48
C LEU A 433 21.23 -7.83 0.69
N GLY A 434 21.29 -6.88 1.63
CA GLY A 434 20.33 -6.80 2.73
C GLY A 434 18.96 -6.33 2.24
N ALA A 435 17.88 -6.92 2.77
CA ALA A 435 16.52 -6.49 2.43
C ALA A 435 16.26 -5.04 2.88
N ASP A 436 16.77 -4.64 4.05
CA ASP A 436 16.73 -3.26 4.52
C ASP A 436 17.52 -2.30 3.61
N ASP A 437 18.69 -2.72 3.11
CA ASP A 437 19.52 -1.90 2.22
C ASP A 437 18.84 -1.71 0.84
N LEU A 438 18.25 -2.77 0.29
CA LEU A 438 17.44 -2.74 -0.94
C LEU A 438 16.25 -1.78 -0.80
N PHE A 439 15.53 -1.81 0.32
CA PHE A 439 14.40 -0.90 0.53
C PHE A 439 14.85 0.54 0.82
N ALA A 440 15.96 0.75 1.54
CA ALA A 440 16.55 2.09 1.71
C ALA A 440 16.99 2.71 0.38
N ALA A 441 17.52 1.90 -0.56
CA ALA A 441 17.86 2.33 -1.92
C ALA A 441 16.64 2.47 -2.85
N GLN A 442 15.50 1.82 -2.55
CA GLN A 442 14.26 1.96 -3.31
C GLN A 442 13.65 3.35 -3.11
N GLU A 443 13.62 3.86 -1.87
CA GLU A 443 13.18 5.21 -1.52
C GLU A 443 13.98 6.31 -2.27
N THR A 444 15.19 6.00 -2.75
CA THR A 444 16.03 6.92 -3.56
C THR A 444 15.89 6.75 -5.07
N GLY A 445 14.96 5.90 -5.56
CA GLY A 445 14.47 6.00 -6.95
C GLY A 445 14.18 4.72 -7.72
N TYR A 446 13.88 3.57 -7.09
CA TYR A 446 13.44 2.39 -7.85
C TYR A 446 11.95 2.48 -8.22
N ALA A 447 11.67 2.69 -9.50
CA ALA A 447 10.31 2.65 -10.04
C ALA A 447 9.87 1.18 -10.26
N VAL A 448 8.95 0.71 -9.42
CA VAL A 448 8.32 -0.61 -9.59
C VAL A 448 7.34 -0.58 -10.76
N ALA A 449 7.43 -1.59 -11.64
CA ALA A 449 6.52 -1.80 -12.75
C ALA A 449 6.15 -3.28 -12.88
N VAL A 450 4.95 -3.55 -13.40
CA VAL A 450 4.59 -4.86 -13.96
C VAL A 450 5.42 -5.07 -15.22
N THR A 451 6.12 -6.19 -15.30
CA THR A 451 7.00 -6.49 -16.45
C THR A 451 6.19 -7.18 -17.55
N VAL A 452 6.32 -6.72 -18.79
CA VAL A 452 5.88 -7.45 -19.99
C VAL A 452 7.04 -8.36 -20.39
N ASP A 453 6.95 -9.62 -19.96
CA ASP A 453 8.03 -10.61 -19.94
C ASP A 453 7.88 -11.73 -20.98
N GLY A 454 6.72 -11.84 -21.64
CA GLY A 454 6.44 -12.91 -22.62
C GLY A 454 6.03 -14.24 -21.98
N ASP A 455 5.87 -14.30 -20.65
CA ASP A 455 5.46 -15.50 -19.88
C ASP A 455 4.22 -15.20 -19.03
N PHE A 456 4.36 -14.29 -18.06
CA PHE A 456 3.25 -13.83 -17.24
C PHE A 456 2.43 -12.75 -17.97
N MET A 457 3.08 -11.76 -18.58
CA MET A 457 2.44 -10.77 -19.44
C MET A 457 2.98 -10.94 -20.88
N LEU A 458 2.13 -11.46 -21.78
CA LEU A 458 2.47 -11.59 -23.20
C LEU A 458 2.53 -10.24 -23.94
N ASP A 459 1.91 -9.20 -23.38
CA ASP A 459 1.88 -7.84 -23.92
C ASP A 459 1.50 -6.86 -22.79
N HIS A 460 1.57 -5.56 -23.07
CA HIS A 460 1.07 -4.51 -22.22
C HIS A 460 -0.43 -4.71 -21.93
N ALA A 461 -0.85 -4.69 -20.66
CA ALA A 461 -2.19 -5.12 -20.27
C ALA A 461 -3.31 -4.28 -20.93
N VAL A 462 -3.11 -2.97 -21.10
CA VAL A 462 -4.07 -2.10 -21.79
C VAL A 462 -4.29 -2.55 -23.24
N ASP A 463 -3.26 -3.05 -23.92
CA ASP A 463 -3.36 -3.55 -25.29
C ASP A 463 -4.03 -4.92 -25.38
N VAL A 464 -3.91 -5.74 -24.33
CA VAL A 464 -4.68 -6.99 -24.18
C VAL A 464 -6.18 -6.68 -24.12
N TYR A 465 -6.62 -5.76 -23.24
CA TYR A 465 -8.02 -5.32 -23.20
C TYR A 465 -8.46 -4.61 -24.49
N ARG A 466 -7.59 -3.75 -25.07
CA ARG A 466 -7.88 -3.02 -26.32
C ARG A 466 -8.25 -3.95 -27.48
N ARG A 467 -7.71 -5.17 -27.53
CA ARG A 467 -8.02 -6.18 -28.56
C ARG A 467 -8.97 -7.30 -28.13
N GLY A 468 -9.51 -7.29 -26.91
CA GLY A 468 -10.36 -8.38 -26.40
C GLY A 468 -9.59 -9.68 -26.13
N GLY A 469 -8.29 -9.58 -25.81
CA GLY A 469 -7.40 -10.71 -25.58
C GLY A 469 -7.35 -11.21 -24.14
N GLN A 470 -8.06 -10.55 -23.21
CA GLN A 470 -8.15 -10.93 -21.80
C GLN A 470 -9.02 -12.18 -21.60
N GLN A 471 -9.07 -12.70 -20.38
CA GLN A 471 -9.98 -13.80 -20.05
C GLN A 471 -11.46 -13.36 -20.07
N ASP A 472 -12.31 -14.23 -20.61
CA ASP A 472 -13.76 -14.06 -20.64
C ASP A 472 -14.39 -14.42 -19.28
N VAL A 473 -14.23 -13.50 -18.32
CA VAL A 473 -14.79 -13.56 -16.96
C VAL A 473 -15.47 -12.23 -16.63
N PRO A 474 -16.61 -12.20 -15.91
CA PRO A 474 -17.28 -10.95 -15.57
C PRO A 474 -16.45 -10.14 -14.57
N VAL A 475 -16.53 -8.81 -14.66
CA VAL A 475 -15.76 -7.90 -13.81
C VAL A 475 -16.59 -6.74 -13.28
N ILE A 476 -16.37 -6.35 -12.03
CA ILE A 476 -16.63 -4.99 -11.55
C ILE A 476 -15.34 -4.19 -11.73
N ALA A 477 -15.44 -2.93 -12.15
CA ALA A 477 -14.35 -1.97 -12.06
C ALA A 477 -14.88 -0.57 -11.73
N GLY A 478 -14.09 0.26 -11.06
CA GLY A 478 -14.54 1.61 -10.72
C GLY A 478 -13.49 2.44 -10.00
N THR A 479 -13.88 3.67 -9.67
CA THR A 479 -13.00 4.72 -9.12
C THR A 479 -13.77 5.63 -8.17
N ASN A 480 -13.02 6.37 -7.36
CA ASN A 480 -13.54 7.36 -6.42
C ASN A 480 -13.42 8.78 -7.04
N THR A 481 -14.20 9.77 -6.59
CA THR A 481 -14.16 11.13 -7.20
C THR A 481 -12.80 11.81 -7.11
N ASP A 482 -12.10 11.64 -5.99
CA ASP A 482 -10.98 12.49 -5.55
C ASP A 482 -9.68 11.68 -5.33
N GLU A 483 -9.46 10.63 -6.13
CA GLU A 483 -8.28 9.74 -6.08
C GLU A 483 -6.97 10.50 -5.87
N GLY A 484 -6.77 11.56 -6.67
CA GLY A 484 -5.52 12.33 -6.71
C GLY A 484 -5.18 13.10 -5.43
N THR A 485 -6.14 13.33 -4.52
CA THR A 485 -5.94 14.20 -3.34
C THR A 485 -4.84 13.74 -2.39
N ILE A 486 -4.59 12.43 -2.27
CA ILE A 486 -3.50 11.90 -1.45
C ILE A 486 -2.15 11.83 -2.18
N PHE A 487 -2.16 11.96 -3.51
CA PHE A 487 -0.99 11.78 -4.38
C PHE A 487 -0.37 13.09 -4.90
N LEU A 488 -0.96 14.25 -4.57
CA LEU A 488 -0.56 15.57 -5.07
C LEU A 488 0.94 15.90 -4.85
N GLY A 489 1.55 15.35 -3.80
CA GLY A 489 2.98 15.50 -3.47
C GLY A 489 3.94 14.65 -4.31
N LEU A 490 3.44 13.74 -5.15
CA LEU A 490 4.25 12.91 -6.06
C LEU A 490 4.50 13.60 -7.41
N LEU A 491 3.75 14.65 -7.74
CA LEU A 491 3.93 15.44 -8.95
C LEU A 491 5.06 16.48 -8.76
N PRO A 492 6.02 16.59 -9.70
CA PRO A 492 7.26 17.37 -9.51
C PRO A 492 7.11 18.89 -9.69
N PHE A 493 5.92 19.44 -9.49
CA PHE A 493 5.58 20.85 -9.76
C PHE A 493 4.58 21.40 -8.73
N ASP A 494 4.83 22.61 -8.22
CA ASP A 494 4.01 23.26 -7.18
C ASP A 494 3.55 24.69 -7.52
N SER A 495 3.84 25.18 -8.73
CA SER A 495 3.25 26.41 -9.28
C SER A 495 2.54 26.16 -10.62
N PRO A 496 1.62 27.05 -11.06
CA PRO A 496 1.01 26.97 -12.39
C PRO A 496 2.02 27.10 -13.55
N GLU A 497 3.15 27.76 -13.32
CA GLU A 497 4.24 27.91 -14.30
C GLU A 497 5.00 26.59 -14.47
N ASP A 498 5.44 25.98 -13.36
CA ASP A 498 6.07 24.66 -13.36
C ASP A 498 5.15 23.58 -13.94
N TYR A 499 3.84 23.67 -13.64
CA TYR A 499 2.81 22.78 -14.20
C TYR A 499 2.69 22.93 -15.72
N GLY A 500 2.62 24.16 -16.23
CA GLY A 500 2.60 24.43 -17.68
C GLY A 500 3.83 23.85 -18.38
N THR A 501 5.01 24.02 -17.78
CA THR A 501 6.26 23.40 -18.25
C THR A 501 6.21 21.88 -18.22
N ALA A 502 5.78 21.27 -17.10
CA ALA A 502 5.70 19.82 -16.96
C ALA A 502 4.72 19.18 -17.96
N MET A 503 3.59 19.81 -18.25
CA MET A 503 2.66 19.32 -19.29
C MET A 503 3.27 19.46 -20.69
N GLN A 504 4.04 20.52 -20.95
CA GLN A 504 4.76 20.71 -22.21
C GLN A 504 5.89 19.68 -22.41
N GLU A 505 6.59 19.28 -21.34
CA GLU A 505 7.60 18.23 -21.35
C GLU A 505 6.98 16.82 -21.50
N GLN A 506 5.84 16.55 -20.84
CA GLN A 506 5.23 15.23 -20.82
C GLN A 506 4.37 14.92 -22.06
N PHE A 507 3.66 15.91 -22.59
CA PHE A 507 2.63 15.69 -23.64
C PHE A 507 2.93 16.38 -24.98
N GLY A 508 4.02 17.15 -25.09
CA GLY A 508 4.43 17.78 -26.34
C GLY A 508 3.34 18.66 -26.95
N ASP A 509 3.01 18.46 -28.22
CA ASP A 509 1.98 19.22 -28.93
C ASP A 509 0.58 19.08 -28.29
N HIS A 510 0.32 17.96 -27.59
CA HIS A 510 -0.94 17.71 -26.88
C HIS A 510 -1.07 18.46 -25.54
N ALA A 511 -0.01 19.11 -25.05
CA ALA A 511 -0.01 19.82 -23.77
C ALA A 511 -1.12 20.89 -23.68
N SER A 512 -1.45 21.53 -24.80
CA SER A 512 -2.55 22.50 -24.88
C SER A 512 -3.92 21.88 -24.56
N THR A 513 -4.18 20.64 -25.00
CA THR A 513 -5.39 19.89 -24.64
C THR A 513 -5.43 19.56 -23.15
N ILE A 514 -4.31 19.08 -22.59
CA ILE A 514 -4.20 18.75 -21.16
C ILE A 514 -4.44 19.99 -20.28
N LEU A 515 -3.83 21.13 -20.63
CA LEU A 515 -4.01 22.40 -19.90
C LEU A 515 -5.45 22.97 -20.02
N ASN A 516 -6.18 22.63 -21.09
CA ASN A 516 -7.60 22.95 -21.22
C ASN A 516 -8.52 22.01 -20.40
N LEU A 517 -8.17 20.72 -20.29
CA LEU A 517 -8.89 19.74 -19.47
C LEU A 517 -8.70 19.99 -17.96
N TYR A 518 -7.50 20.42 -17.55
CA TYR A 518 -7.12 20.64 -16.15
C TYR A 518 -6.50 22.04 -15.97
N PRO A 519 -7.31 23.12 -16.07
CA PRO A 519 -6.80 24.49 -16.05
C PRO A 519 -6.33 24.94 -14.66
N ALA A 520 -5.14 25.51 -14.59
CA ALA A 520 -4.57 26.10 -13.38
C ALA A 520 -4.01 27.50 -13.66
N THR A 521 -4.44 28.49 -12.89
CA THR A 521 -3.99 29.90 -12.98
C THR A 521 -3.54 30.47 -11.63
N ASP A 522 -3.82 29.75 -10.54
CA ASP A 522 -3.41 30.05 -9.17
C ASP A 522 -3.19 28.74 -8.37
N THR A 523 -2.73 28.83 -7.12
CA THR A 523 -2.47 27.65 -6.28
C THR A 523 -3.72 26.81 -5.97
N ARG A 524 -4.94 27.40 -6.02
CA ARG A 524 -6.19 26.68 -5.72
C ARG A 524 -6.65 25.87 -6.93
N SER A 525 -6.64 26.47 -8.11
CA SER A 525 -6.92 25.81 -9.38
C SER A 525 -5.84 24.77 -9.68
N LEU A 526 -4.57 25.02 -9.34
CA LEU A 526 -3.52 24.00 -9.39
C LEU A 526 -3.80 22.78 -8.50
N PHE A 527 -4.30 22.97 -7.27
CA PHE A 527 -4.70 21.84 -6.42
C PHE A 527 -5.79 20.98 -7.09
N ALA A 528 -6.81 21.63 -7.66
CA ALA A 528 -7.89 20.94 -8.37
C ALA A 528 -7.40 20.24 -9.65
N ALA A 529 -6.53 20.89 -10.43
CA ALA A 529 -5.90 20.32 -11.62
C ALA A 529 -5.01 19.12 -11.28
N LYS A 530 -4.14 19.23 -10.26
CA LYS A 530 -3.30 18.12 -9.75
C LYS A 530 -4.16 16.94 -9.29
N ASN A 531 -5.28 17.18 -8.60
CA ASN A 531 -6.23 16.13 -8.22
C ASN A 531 -6.82 15.42 -9.46
N GLN A 532 -7.51 16.17 -10.32
CA GLN A 532 -8.26 15.59 -11.44
C GLN A 532 -7.35 14.97 -12.51
N LEU A 533 -6.16 15.52 -12.75
CA LEU A 533 -5.17 14.94 -13.65
C LEU A 533 -4.73 13.55 -13.15
N ILE A 534 -4.45 13.39 -11.85
CA ILE A 534 -4.11 12.08 -11.27
C ILE A 534 -5.32 11.14 -11.34
N THR A 535 -6.50 11.58 -10.89
CA THR A 535 -7.75 10.80 -10.94
C THR A 535 -7.97 10.23 -12.35
N ASP A 536 -7.92 11.08 -13.37
CA ASP A 536 -8.16 10.66 -14.75
C ASP A 536 -7.04 9.76 -15.29
N THR A 537 -5.77 10.17 -15.20
CA THR A 537 -4.65 9.50 -15.89
C THR A 537 -4.09 8.28 -15.16
N TRP A 538 -4.28 8.13 -13.86
CA TRP A 538 -3.77 7.00 -13.07
C TRP A 538 -4.83 5.93 -12.80
N PHE A 539 -6.12 6.29 -12.85
CA PHE A 539 -7.21 5.43 -12.41
C PHE A 539 -8.39 5.37 -13.40
N VAL A 540 -9.08 6.49 -13.67
CA VAL A 540 -10.35 6.47 -14.43
C VAL A 540 -10.14 6.05 -15.89
N GLN A 541 -9.07 6.52 -16.55
CA GLN A 541 -8.76 6.16 -17.93
C GLN A 541 -8.65 4.65 -18.13
N ASN A 542 -7.85 3.97 -17.29
CA ASN A 542 -7.59 2.55 -17.47
C ASN A 542 -8.66 1.64 -16.84
N THR A 543 -9.40 2.12 -15.84
CA THR A 543 -10.69 1.53 -15.43
C THR A 543 -11.66 1.44 -16.61
N ARG A 544 -11.81 2.54 -17.37
CA ARG A 544 -12.66 2.59 -18.56
C ARG A 544 -12.10 1.75 -19.71
N ASN A 545 -10.79 1.68 -19.89
CA ASN A 545 -10.16 0.82 -20.91
C ASN A 545 -10.36 -0.68 -20.61
N MET A 546 -10.28 -1.09 -19.35
CA MET A 546 -10.62 -2.45 -18.90
C MET A 546 -12.09 -2.77 -19.22
N LEU A 547 -13.02 -1.90 -18.83
CA LEU A 547 -14.46 -2.05 -19.07
C LEU A 547 -14.82 -2.05 -20.57
N ALA A 548 -14.17 -1.21 -21.39
CA ALA A 548 -14.33 -1.20 -22.85
C ALA A 548 -13.73 -2.43 -23.53
N GLY A 549 -12.76 -3.10 -22.90
CA GLY A 549 -12.29 -4.42 -23.30
C GLY A 549 -13.33 -5.52 -23.08
N MET A 550 -14.18 -5.41 -22.05
CA MET A 550 -15.21 -6.41 -21.75
C MET A 550 -16.31 -6.48 -22.81
N ALA A 551 -16.62 -5.35 -23.46
CA ALA A 551 -17.52 -5.31 -24.61
C ALA A 551 -17.01 -6.06 -25.87
N LYS A 552 -15.86 -6.75 -25.77
CA LYS A 552 -15.23 -7.56 -26.82
C LYS A 552 -15.18 -9.06 -26.48
N VAL A 553 -15.72 -9.46 -25.34
CA VAL A 553 -15.87 -10.86 -24.88
C VAL A 553 -17.33 -11.12 -24.46
N SER A 554 -17.66 -12.33 -24.01
CA SER A 554 -19.05 -12.71 -23.68
C SER A 554 -19.53 -12.19 -22.32
N SER A 555 -18.59 -11.91 -21.40
CA SER A 555 -18.88 -11.55 -20.01
C SER A 555 -19.04 -10.05 -19.78
N ASN A 556 -20.05 -9.69 -18.98
CA ASN A 556 -20.35 -8.30 -18.65
C ASN A 556 -19.27 -7.66 -17.74
N GLY A 557 -18.93 -6.42 -18.07
CA GLY A 557 -18.33 -5.47 -17.12
C GLY A 557 -19.42 -4.71 -16.35
N TRP A 558 -19.10 -4.20 -15.16
CA TRP A 558 -19.99 -3.39 -14.32
C TRP A 558 -19.20 -2.21 -13.75
N HIS A 559 -19.54 -0.98 -14.14
CA HIS A 559 -18.81 0.24 -13.75
C HIS A 559 -19.40 0.83 -12.46
N TYR A 560 -18.58 1.15 -11.46
CA TYR A 560 -18.98 2.02 -10.34
C TYR A 560 -18.20 3.34 -10.31
N HIS A 561 -18.85 4.39 -9.78
CA HIS A 561 -18.21 5.64 -9.38
C HIS A 561 -18.57 5.92 -7.91
N PHE A 562 -17.57 5.96 -7.02
CA PHE A 562 -17.77 6.22 -5.60
C PHE A 562 -17.64 7.72 -5.32
N SER A 563 -18.75 8.36 -4.95
CA SER A 563 -18.84 9.82 -4.79
C SER A 563 -19.02 10.28 -3.35
N ARG A 564 -19.22 9.35 -2.40
CA ARG A 564 -19.40 9.65 -0.97
C ARG A 564 -18.13 10.27 -0.38
N ARG A 565 -18.21 11.54 0.02
CA ARG A 565 -17.07 12.27 0.60
C ARG A 565 -16.77 11.82 2.02
N ALA A 566 -15.48 11.73 2.36
CA ALA A 566 -14.97 11.31 3.66
C ALA A 566 -15.56 12.12 4.83
N PRO A 567 -16.38 11.53 5.71
CA PRO A 567 -17.00 12.27 6.82
C PRO A 567 -15.96 12.79 7.83
N GLN A 568 -14.92 11.99 8.10
CA GLN A 568 -13.83 12.34 9.02
C GLN A 568 -12.75 13.25 8.39
N ALA A 569 -12.62 13.24 7.06
CA ALA A 569 -11.60 14.02 6.33
C ALA A 569 -12.18 14.77 5.10
N PRO A 570 -13.17 15.68 5.25
CA PRO A 570 -13.91 16.23 4.10
C PRO A 570 -13.08 16.99 3.06
N MET A 571 -11.87 17.44 3.44
CA MET A 571 -10.91 18.13 2.57
C MET A 571 -10.26 17.21 1.53
N LEU A 572 -10.30 15.88 1.73
CA LEU A 572 -9.83 14.88 0.77
C LEU A 572 -10.94 14.43 -0.20
N GLY A 573 -12.21 14.83 0.03
CA GLY A 573 -13.31 14.41 -0.83
C GLY A 573 -13.60 12.91 -0.74
N ALA A 574 -13.92 12.26 -1.85
CA ALA A 574 -14.01 10.80 -1.96
C ALA A 574 -12.65 10.26 -2.44
N PHE A 575 -11.68 10.13 -1.53
CA PHE A 575 -10.28 9.87 -1.85
C PHE A 575 -9.95 8.39 -2.10
N HIS A 576 -8.76 8.13 -2.63
CA HIS A 576 -8.26 6.78 -2.95
C HIS A 576 -8.31 5.80 -1.77
N GLY A 577 -8.83 4.60 -2.00
CA GLY A 577 -8.96 3.54 -0.98
C GLY A 577 -9.99 3.78 0.12
N MET A 578 -10.72 4.90 0.10
CA MET A 578 -11.78 5.18 1.08
C MET A 578 -12.93 4.16 0.99
N GLU A 579 -13.23 3.69 -0.22
CA GLU A 579 -14.36 2.81 -0.52
C GLU A 579 -14.15 1.38 0.00
N ILE A 580 -12.89 0.97 0.28
CA ILE A 580 -12.58 -0.36 0.83
C ILE A 580 -13.33 -0.62 2.15
N GLY A 581 -13.39 0.37 3.04
CA GLY A 581 -14.10 0.24 4.31
C GLY A 581 -15.60 -0.02 4.13
N TYR A 582 -16.21 0.54 3.08
CA TYR A 582 -17.59 0.30 2.69
C TYR A 582 -17.76 -1.05 1.97
N ALA A 583 -16.81 -1.43 1.11
CA ALA A 583 -16.83 -2.70 0.39
C ALA A 583 -16.64 -3.93 1.30
N PHE A 584 -15.88 -3.78 2.40
CA PHE A 584 -15.66 -4.85 3.39
C PHE A 584 -16.72 -4.90 4.51
N GLY A 585 -17.44 -3.81 4.80
CA GLY A 585 -18.29 -3.70 6.00
C GLY A 585 -17.53 -3.27 7.27
N ASN A 586 -16.33 -2.71 7.11
CA ASN A 586 -15.38 -2.41 8.19
C ASN A 586 -15.25 -0.89 8.45
N LEU A 587 -16.38 -0.19 8.52
CA LEU A 587 -16.42 1.23 8.92
C LEU A 587 -16.13 1.41 10.42
N ASP A 588 -15.77 2.63 10.83
CA ASP A 588 -15.59 2.94 12.26
C ASP A 588 -16.92 2.88 13.05
N PRO A 589 -16.88 2.59 14.36
CA PRO A 589 -18.09 2.38 15.17
C PRO A 589 -19.01 3.61 15.34
N ASP A 590 -18.55 4.81 14.95
CA ASP A 590 -19.32 6.06 14.96
C ASP A 590 -19.70 6.56 13.55
N ALA A 591 -19.43 5.77 12.50
CA ALA A 591 -19.88 6.04 11.14
C ALA A 591 -21.41 6.24 11.08
N SER A 592 -21.89 7.18 10.26
CA SER A 592 -23.30 7.56 10.29
C SER A 592 -24.21 6.44 9.77
N ALA A 593 -25.50 6.49 10.15
CA ALA A 593 -26.49 5.53 9.64
C ALA A 593 -26.64 5.54 8.10
N HIS A 594 -26.24 6.64 7.44
CA HIS A 594 -26.14 6.71 5.98
C HIS A 594 -24.92 5.93 5.46
N ASP A 595 -23.74 6.12 6.06
CA ASP A 595 -22.51 5.41 5.67
C ASP A 595 -22.65 3.90 5.91
N GLN A 596 -23.29 3.50 7.02
CA GLN A 596 -23.65 2.11 7.31
C GLN A 596 -24.58 1.55 6.22
N GLY A 597 -25.61 2.28 5.81
CA GLY A 597 -26.52 1.87 4.73
C GLY A 597 -25.84 1.74 3.36
N LEU A 598 -24.88 2.62 3.04
CA LEU A 598 -24.06 2.53 1.83
C LEU A 598 -23.14 1.30 1.87
N SER A 599 -22.53 1.02 3.02
CA SER A 599 -21.66 -0.15 3.24
C SER A 599 -22.44 -1.47 3.18
N ASP A 600 -23.64 -1.53 3.78
CA ASP A 600 -24.54 -2.68 3.66
C ASP A 600 -25.01 -2.92 2.22
N ALA A 601 -25.18 -1.86 1.42
CA ALA A 601 -25.47 -2.00 -0.01
C ALA A 601 -24.24 -2.47 -0.81
N MET A 602 -23.06 -1.87 -0.60
CA MET A 602 -21.82 -2.23 -1.29
C MET A 602 -21.38 -3.68 -1.01
N THR A 603 -21.35 -4.09 0.26
CA THR A 603 -21.05 -5.48 0.63
C THR A 603 -22.02 -6.46 -0.04
N ARG A 604 -23.32 -6.16 -0.07
CA ARG A 604 -24.33 -6.98 -0.75
C ARG A 604 -24.10 -7.07 -2.27
N TYR A 605 -23.77 -5.96 -2.94
CA TYR A 605 -23.44 -5.97 -4.37
C TYR A 605 -22.18 -6.82 -4.66
N TRP A 606 -21.09 -6.64 -3.88
CA TRP A 606 -19.83 -7.38 -4.02
C TRP A 606 -20.05 -8.89 -3.81
N VAL A 607 -20.79 -9.26 -2.75
CA VAL A 607 -21.10 -10.65 -2.43
C VAL A 607 -22.04 -11.29 -3.47
N GLN A 608 -23.04 -10.57 -3.98
CA GLN A 608 -23.94 -11.07 -5.02
C GLN A 608 -23.22 -11.24 -6.36
N PHE A 609 -22.31 -10.32 -6.68
CA PHE A 609 -21.41 -10.45 -7.83
C PHE A 609 -20.51 -11.67 -7.67
N ALA A 610 -19.86 -11.88 -6.51
CA ALA A 610 -19.06 -13.07 -6.26
C ALA A 610 -19.87 -14.38 -6.37
N LYS A 611 -21.14 -14.38 -5.95
CA LYS A 611 -22.06 -15.52 -6.10
C LYS A 611 -22.41 -15.82 -7.56
N THR A 612 -22.64 -14.81 -8.40
CA THR A 612 -23.34 -14.97 -9.69
C THR A 612 -22.62 -14.41 -10.93
N GLY A 613 -21.85 -13.34 -10.79
CA GLY A 613 -21.26 -12.55 -11.90
C GLY A 613 -22.11 -11.33 -12.31
N ASN A 614 -23.22 -11.11 -11.61
CA ASN A 614 -24.09 -9.94 -11.73
C ASN A 614 -24.25 -9.34 -10.32
N PRO A 615 -23.96 -8.04 -10.08
CA PRO A 615 -24.07 -7.45 -8.75
C PRO A 615 -25.53 -7.28 -8.28
N ASN A 616 -26.51 -7.24 -9.19
CA ASN A 616 -27.88 -6.82 -8.88
C ASN A 616 -28.54 -7.66 -7.76
N VAL A 617 -29.03 -6.96 -6.73
CA VAL A 617 -29.73 -7.53 -5.57
C VAL A 617 -31.14 -6.95 -5.48
N GLU A 618 -32.13 -7.78 -5.13
CA GLU A 618 -33.48 -7.29 -4.85
C GLU A 618 -33.49 -6.25 -3.71
N GLY A 619 -34.28 -5.19 -3.90
CA GLY A 619 -34.39 -4.07 -2.95
C GLY A 619 -33.21 -3.10 -2.94
N LEU A 620 -32.19 -3.27 -3.80
CA LEU A 620 -31.19 -2.25 -4.09
C LEU A 620 -31.45 -1.62 -5.48
N PRO A 621 -30.94 -0.40 -5.75
CA PRO A 621 -30.98 0.18 -7.09
C PRO A 621 -30.33 -0.73 -8.14
N ALA A 622 -30.91 -0.74 -9.34
CA ALA A 622 -30.40 -1.53 -10.45
C ALA A 622 -29.05 -1.00 -10.93
N TRP A 623 -28.04 -1.86 -10.93
CA TRP A 623 -26.73 -1.59 -11.52
C TRP A 623 -26.80 -2.01 -13.00
N PRO A 624 -26.60 -1.10 -13.97
CA PRO A 624 -26.56 -1.47 -15.38
C PRO A 624 -25.22 -2.12 -15.77
N ALA A 625 -25.23 -3.05 -16.72
CA ALA A 625 -24.00 -3.58 -17.30
C ALA A 625 -23.29 -2.48 -18.11
N TYR A 626 -21.97 -2.39 -18.02
CA TYR A 626 -21.22 -1.37 -18.76
C TYR A 626 -21.31 -1.63 -20.26
N ASP A 627 -21.57 -0.55 -20.99
CA ASP A 627 -21.71 -0.51 -22.44
C ASP A 627 -20.96 0.75 -22.93
N PRO A 628 -20.04 0.66 -23.91
CA PRO A 628 -19.20 1.79 -24.31
C PRO A 628 -19.92 2.93 -25.04
N GLU A 629 -21.14 2.71 -25.57
CA GLU A 629 -21.92 3.74 -26.26
C GLU A 629 -22.70 4.60 -25.26
N THR A 630 -23.28 3.96 -24.25
CA THR A 630 -24.09 4.58 -23.19
C THR A 630 -23.27 5.04 -21.97
N ASP A 631 -22.08 4.48 -21.76
CA ASP A 631 -21.13 4.85 -20.69
C ASP A 631 -21.70 4.74 -19.26
N GLN A 632 -22.63 3.80 -19.08
CA GLN A 632 -23.44 3.67 -17.87
C GLN A 632 -22.69 3.05 -16.68
N HIS A 633 -22.99 3.54 -15.48
CA HIS A 633 -22.37 3.17 -14.21
C HIS A 633 -23.36 3.22 -13.04
N LEU A 634 -22.96 2.69 -11.89
CA LEU A 634 -23.64 2.92 -10.61
C LEU A 634 -22.85 3.94 -9.79
N GLU A 635 -23.47 5.07 -9.45
CA GLU A 635 -22.95 6.02 -8.47
C GLU A 635 -23.19 5.46 -7.06
N LEU A 636 -22.13 5.42 -6.25
CA LEU A 636 -22.11 4.98 -4.85
C LEU A 636 -21.79 6.20 -3.97
N GLY A 637 -22.83 6.98 -3.65
CA GLY A 637 -22.69 8.32 -3.09
C GLY A 637 -23.60 8.62 -1.90
N ASP A 638 -23.99 9.89 -1.79
CA ASP A 638 -25.07 10.32 -0.89
C ASP A 638 -26.42 9.69 -1.28
N GLU A 639 -26.55 9.30 -2.55
CA GLU A 639 -27.58 8.38 -3.06
C GLU A 639 -26.87 7.25 -3.82
N ILE A 640 -27.52 6.07 -3.92
CA ILE A 640 -27.11 5.01 -4.85
C ILE A 640 -28.03 5.07 -6.06
N LYS A 641 -27.47 5.26 -7.26
CA LYS A 641 -28.26 5.46 -8.50
C LYS A 641 -27.46 5.14 -9.75
N ALA A 642 -28.16 4.78 -10.83
CA ALA A 642 -27.53 4.65 -12.14
C ALA A 642 -27.19 6.03 -12.72
N GLY A 643 -26.02 6.15 -13.32
CA GLY A 643 -25.53 7.34 -14.04
C GLY A 643 -24.87 6.95 -15.37
N ALA A 644 -24.41 7.95 -16.13
CA ALA A 644 -23.69 7.77 -17.39
C ALA A 644 -22.65 8.89 -17.60
N GLY A 645 -21.64 8.66 -18.43
CA GLY A 645 -20.73 9.72 -18.89
C GLY A 645 -19.58 10.09 -17.94
N TYR A 646 -19.28 9.29 -16.90
CA TYR A 646 -18.34 9.68 -15.86
C TYR A 646 -16.91 9.91 -16.41
N ARG A 647 -16.46 11.17 -16.38
CA ARG A 647 -15.21 11.69 -16.97
C ARG A 647 -15.03 11.39 -18.47
N LYS A 648 -16.10 11.04 -19.21
CA LYS A 648 -16.01 10.51 -20.58
C LYS A 648 -15.20 11.40 -21.53
N GLU A 649 -15.56 12.68 -21.65
CA GLU A 649 -14.90 13.62 -22.57
C GLU A 649 -13.38 13.75 -22.31
N ALA A 650 -12.97 13.76 -21.04
CA ALA A 650 -11.56 13.85 -20.66
C ALA A 650 -10.80 12.54 -20.95
N VAL A 651 -11.42 11.39 -20.67
CA VAL A 651 -10.81 10.08 -20.90
C VAL A 651 -10.73 9.71 -22.38
N ASP A 652 -11.74 10.05 -23.17
CA ASP A 652 -11.71 9.87 -24.62
C ASP A 652 -10.55 10.68 -25.23
N ALA A 653 -10.39 11.95 -24.83
CA ALA A 653 -9.26 12.79 -25.23
C ALA A 653 -7.89 12.26 -24.74
N LEU A 654 -7.79 11.76 -23.50
CA LEU A 654 -6.57 11.11 -22.99
C LEU A 654 -6.21 9.83 -23.78
N ASN A 655 -7.21 9.07 -24.24
CA ASN A 655 -7.01 7.89 -25.06
C ASN A 655 -6.55 8.22 -26.49
N GLU A 656 -7.04 9.32 -27.08
CA GLU A 656 -6.52 9.84 -28.35
C GLU A 656 -5.04 10.28 -28.21
N ILE A 657 -4.72 11.04 -27.15
CA ILE A 657 -3.35 11.50 -26.85
C ILE A 657 -2.42 10.30 -26.61
N TRP A 658 -2.83 9.33 -25.80
CA TRP A 658 -2.06 8.10 -25.56
C TRP A 658 -1.79 7.33 -26.87
N THR A 659 -2.82 7.19 -27.72
CA THR A 659 -2.70 6.50 -29.01
C THR A 659 -1.72 7.23 -29.94
N ALA A 660 -1.78 8.56 -30.00
CA ALA A 660 -0.85 9.37 -30.79
C ALA A 660 0.60 9.28 -30.27
N MET A 661 0.81 9.32 -28.95
CA MET A 661 2.13 9.21 -28.33
C MET A 661 2.78 7.83 -28.55
N MET A 662 2.00 6.75 -28.53
CA MET A 662 2.51 5.40 -28.82
C MET A 662 2.68 5.13 -30.33
N ALA A 663 1.87 5.75 -31.19
CA ALA A 663 1.99 5.61 -32.65
C ALA A 663 3.12 6.44 -33.28
N ALA A 664 3.85 7.24 -32.48
CA ALA A 664 4.98 8.07 -32.93
C ALA A 664 6.32 7.32 -32.99
N GLU A 665 6.32 5.99 -32.78
CA GLU A 665 7.50 5.13 -32.96
C GLU A 665 7.98 5.14 -34.43
N PRO A 666 9.29 5.31 -34.70
CA PRO A 666 9.85 5.06 -36.03
C PRO A 666 9.90 3.55 -36.31
N GLU A 667 9.43 3.10 -37.48
CA GLU A 667 9.51 1.68 -37.90
C GLU A 667 10.95 1.12 -38.02
N ASP A 668 11.97 1.99 -37.93
CA ASP A 668 13.39 1.74 -38.21
C ASP A 668 14.17 1.11 -37.03
N SER A 669 13.49 0.44 -36.10
CA SER A 669 14.12 -0.35 -35.00
C SER A 669 13.67 -1.81 -34.97
N THR A 670 13.78 -2.50 -36.11
CA THR A 670 13.86 -3.96 -36.15
C THR A 670 15.34 -4.43 -36.14
N PRO A 671 15.66 -5.66 -35.67
CA PRO A 671 17.03 -6.08 -35.35
C PRO A 671 17.97 -6.33 -36.55
#